data_AF-W7JJU3-F1
#
_entry.id   AF-W7JJU3-F1
#
_cell.length_a   1.000
_cell.length_b   1.000
_cell.length_c   1.000
_cell.angle_alpha   90.00
_cell.angle_beta   90.00
_cell.angle_gamma   90.00
#
_symmetry.space_group_name_H-M   'P 1'
#
loop_
_entity.id
_entity.type
_entity.pdbx_description
1 polymer ?
#
loop_
_entity_poly.entity_id
_entity_poly.type
_entity_poly.pdbx_seq_one_letter_code
_entity_poly.pdbx_strand_id
1 'polypeptide(L)'
;MAPQKPTESQYKNVNNVKELFDLIGKYIQQKVHSEALDHSKSELHGFLSKVEFTNHERTNVLNACDINDKFETNVTSGHSNPCEGRSKDRFSDTQGAECDRKKIKDSESDSVGACAPHRRLSLCDQNLEQIQTDQIKSTHNLYIDVLLAAKHEGQMIATKLKEYDATNYDSRICTELARSFADIGDIIRGRDLYLGNKKKNQQAREKEKLEIKLKSFFKNIYDDLIKDQRKKVAAIKHYFDPKGNYYQLREDWWDLNRHDVWKAITCDAPDNAKYFRNACSNDTTETDKKCRCVNRGDVPTYFDYVPQYLRWFEEWSEDFCRIKRRKLQNLEKECRGVNESGNKRYCSRNGYDCEKTVRARGELCMGNRCINCFYACPRYEKWIDNQKQEFLKQKKKYAKEISNSGRQKRSTNNYKGYDRKFYDELQNEYGGVNKFLDLLNKEKTCKDITDEKEGKIDFKEDHDNYNNSDKEKGTFYRSDYCEPCPLCGVKCQGGTCTPHPEDQECPSIYKIYNPDPSDPSTDITILSSGEGHDDINKKLDAFCKNSNDNSSLYEEWKCYYKDAQNEACIKEKPLDGKVKKQKSYNNFFYYWVAHMLKDSIHWRTEKIKKCLENGTKTRCKNNEKCKTDCDCFKRWVKQKETEWDKIKQHFNTQEGFDKGEHEGYGFTHDVVLEGVLKEEFLKGDSEDGSTQDTQNSLDAEELKHLKEINKMLDEEEAAAAIAGVVTGKKKTIMDKLIDYEEGIATKCKDCQETQQESAARSQTAADPTAVPVESDSEEEDEGDEDGDEVGGEEEQPVEEEPKKDEICENGIVNCNKHEAYSTSTCKPKVKLIGLEAHFYKGGVDYPNVYISPRVQQLCLQPLQDLKNNTQKDVLINALKICAYNEAKGLYEYYKKNKAILGINDSQLSEKEIEKYILKAMERSYADYGSIVKGDILCDYKDKKNIDPKIINFVKHHNTSTTKTSVSKSDDEDSKRQKLWESIRTNIWKAMLCGYKDAGGSFDNHDVQCKLPDTEKTNQLFRWFIEWGKNFCIRREQELKQLKEICEKGICNGTDETKKKECKMLCESYKQFLSNSKTQYENQKKEYEDLKYTIPEFMKKDALTFLNEKCNSKCLCFETKDKTDVHKLFKYPSDDVKDECECKKAKAPEAQVHDLDKCPNEHKNNNICNKYNTNRICGKKKIQILLNTGMEEIC
;
A
#
# COMPACT_ATOMS: atom_id res chain seq x y z
N MET A 1 5.02 -43.83 10.84
CA MET A 1 5.25 -44.50 9.53
C MET A 1 5.98 -43.52 8.62
N ALA A 2 6.64 -43.98 7.56
CA ALA A 2 7.18 -43.07 6.55
C ALA A 2 6.02 -42.42 5.75
N PRO A 3 6.11 -41.14 5.34
CA PRO A 3 5.08 -40.50 4.52
C PRO A 3 4.91 -41.23 3.19
N GLN A 4 3.69 -41.68 2.89
CA GLN A 4 3.39 -42.36 1.63
C GLN A 4 3.11 -41.32 0.54
N LYS A 5 3.91 -41.32 -0.52
CA LYS A 5 3.70 -40.46 -1.69
C LYS A 5 2.35 -40.83 -2.37
N PRO A 6 1.51 -39.85 -2.77
CA PRO A 6 0.29 -40.12 -3.50
C PRO A 6 0.54 -40.89 -4.79
N THR A 7 -0.30 -41.88 -5.07
CA THR A 7 -0.23 -42.71 -6.28
C THR A 7 -0.90 -42.01 -7.47
N GLU A 8 -0.50 -42.40 -8.69
CA GLU A 8 -1.14 -41.95 -9.93
C GLU A 8 -2.67 -42.19 -9.93
N SER A 9 -3.12 -43.29 -9.32
CA SER A 9 -4.56 -43.57 -9.16
C SER A 9 -5.25 -42.61 -8.20
N GLN A 10 -4.58 -42.13 -7.15
CA GLN A 10 -5.17 -41.13 -6.25
C GLN A 10 -5.30 -39.79 -6.97
N TYR A 11 -4.27 -39.34 -7.69
CA TYR A 11 -4.35 -38.13 -8.52
C TYR A 11 -5.47 -38.18 -9.56
N LYS A 12 -5.66 -39.33 -10.24
CA LYS A 12 -6.76 -39.51 -11.22
C LYS A 12 -8.15 -39.48 -10.58
N ASN A 13 -8.28 -39.81 -9.30
CA ASN A 13 -9.55 -39.84 -8.56
C ASN A 13 -9.91 -38.50 -7.91
N VAL A 14 -9.07 -37.45 -8.05
CA VAL A 14 -9.34 -36.12 -7.52
C VAL A 14 -10.46 -35.42 -8.30
N ASN A 15 -11.47 -34.92 -7.59
CA ASN A 15 -12.66 -34.32 -8.18
C ASN A 15 -12.51 -32.82 -8.48
N ASN A 16 -11.69 -32.10 -7.71
CA ASN A 16 -11.62 -30.63 -7.69
C ASN A 16 -10.22 -30.16 -7.21
N VAL A 17 -9.94 -28.84 -7.17
CA VAL A 17 -8.61 -28.34 -6.81
C VAL A 17 -8.33 -28.43 -5.31
N LYS A 18 -9.35 -28.20 -4.46
CA LYS A 18 -9.21 -28.32 -3.00
C LYS A 18 -8.75 -29.72 -2.56
N GLU A 19 -9.30 -30.77 -3.18
CA GLU A 19 -8.87 -32.17 -2.99
C GLU A 19 -7.43 -32.42 -3.46
N LEU A 20 -7.01 -31.85 -4.61
CA LEU A 20 -5.61 -31.96 -5.07
C LEU A 20 -4.64 -31.34 -4.06
N PHE A 21 -5.00 -30.14 -3.59
CA PHE A 21 -4.21 -29.34 -2.68
C PHE A 21 -4.05 -30.03 -1.32
N ASP A 22 -5.12 -30.60 -0.78
CA ASP A 22 -5.04 -31.40 0.45
C ASP A 22 -4.28 -32.72 0.25
N LEU A 23 -4.44 -33.41 -0.89
CA LEU A 23 -3.73 -34.66 -1.18
C LEU A 23 -2.21 -34.48 -1.21
N ILE A 24 -1.72 -33.44 -1.90
CA ILE A 24 -0.30 -33.11 -1.93
C ILE A 24 0.13 -32.51 -0.59
N GLY A 25 -0.65 -31.56 -0.04
CA GLY A 25 -0.39 -30.88 1.23
C GLY A 25 -0.20 -31.85 2.38
N LYS A 26 -1.03 -32.89 2.49
CA LYS A 26 -0.94 -33.97 3.48
C LYS A 26 0.40 -34.72 3.43
N TYR A 27 0.84 -35.10 2.23
CA TYR A 27 2.13 -35.77 2.04
C TYR A 27 3.32 -34.85 2.36
N ILE A 28 3.23 -33.55 2.01
CA ILE A 28 4.25 -32.57 2.40
C ILE A 28 4.26 -32.35 3.91
N GLN A 29 3.10 -32.22 4.56
CA GLN A 29 2.95 -32.00 6.00
C GLN A 29 3.53 -33.17 6.81
N GLN A 30 3.11 -34.41 6.52
CA GLN A 30 3.64 -35.60 7.19
C GLN A 30 5.17 -35.69 7.13
N LYS A 31 5.76 -35.23 6.02
CA LYS A 31 7.20 -35.20 5.82
C LYS A 31 7.88 -34.08 6.62
N VAL A 32 7.40 -32.84 6.57
CA VAL A 32 7.99 -31.76 7.38
C VAL A 32 7.74 -31.94 8.88
N HIS A 33 6.64 -32.55 9.29
CA HIS A 33 6.37 -32.90 10.68
C HIS A 33 7.40 -33.88 11.24
N SER A 34 7.75 -34.90 10.45
CA SER A 34 8.82 -35.85 10.79
C SER A 34 10.18 -35.13 10.89
N GLU A 35 10.50 -34.27 9.91
CA GLU A 35 11.72 -33.45 9.93
C GLU A 35 11.77 -32.51 11.17
N ALA A 36 10.66 -31.84 11.50
CA ALA A 36 10.54 -30.88 12.60
C ALA A 36 10.63 -31.53 13.98
N LEU A 37 10.02 -32.70 14.18
CA LEU A 37 10.16 -33.49 15.42
C LEU A 37 11.62 -33.90 15.65
N ASP A 38 12.32 -34.39 14.61
CA ASP A 38 13.73 -34.79 14.69
C ASP A 38 14.66 -33.59 14.98
N HIS A 39 14.39 -32.43 14.38
CA HIS A 39 15.18 -31.20 14.59
C HIS A 39 14.99 -30.61 16.00
N SER A 40 13.72 -30.45 16.41
CA SER A 40 13.34 -29.67 17.60
C SER A 40 13.28 -30.50 18.88
N LYS A 41 13.00 -31.81 18.79
CA LYS A 41 12.58 -32.67 19.91
C LYS A 41 11.39 -32.08 20.69
N SER A 42 10.46 -31.46 19.96
CA SER A 42 9.25 -30.78 20.46
C SER A 42 9.49 -29.52 21.30
N GLU A 43 10.73 -29.01 21.37
CA GLU A 43 11.10 -27.82 22.16
C GLU A 43 10.51 -26.49 21.64
N LEU A 44 9.96 -26.49 20.41
CA LEU A 44 9.27 -25.34 19.83
C LEU A 44 7.78 -25.27 20.18
N HIS A 45 7.20 -26.34 20.73
CA HIS A 45 5.77 -26.39 21.04
C HIS A 45 5.42 -25.44 22.20
N GLY A 46 4.39 -24.64 21.99
CA GLY A 46 3.84 -23.71 22.96
C GLY A 46 3.01 -24.42 24.03
N PHE A 47 2.96 -23.85 25.22
CA PHE A 47 2.12 -24.36 26.31
C PHE A 47 1.53 -23.15 27.05
N LEU A 48 0.21 -23.04 27.15
CA LEU A 48 -0.45 -21.94 27.87
C LEU A 48 0.01 -21.88 29.34
N SER A 49 0.16 -23.04 29.98
CA SER A 49 0.66 -23.18 31.36
C SER A 49 2.14 -22.81 31.57
N LYS A 50 2.86 -22.41 30.50
CA LYS A 50 4.23 -21.89 30.54
C LYS A 50 4.33 -20.44 30.03
N VAL A 51 3.21 -19.77 29.79
CA VAL A 51 3.19 -18.36 29.40
C VAL A 51 3.45 -17.51 30.65
N GLU A 52 4.53 -16.76 30.61
CA GLU A 52 4.88 -15.73 31.59
C GLU A 52 5.13 -14.41 30.85
N PHE A 53 4.38 -13.38 31.21
CA PHE A 53 4.41 -12.06 30.57
C PHE A 53 5.57 -11.20 31.10
N THR A 54 5.80 -10.03 30.51
CA THR A 54 6.94 -9.16 30.87
C THR A 54 6.89 -8.59 32.28
N ASN A 55 5.72 -8.60 32.92
CA ASN A 55 5.47 -8.23 34.31
C ASN A 55 5.53 -9.41 35.30
N HIS A 56 5.94 -10.61 34.84
CA HIS A 56 5.94 -11.88 35.58
C HIS A 56 4.56 -12.44 35.95
N GLU A 57 3.47 -11.90 35.40
CA GLU A 57 2.16 -12.54 35.48
C GLU A 57 2.10 -13.79 34.57
N ARG A 58 1.24 -14.74 34.94
CA ARG A 58 0.99 -15.97 34.19
C ARG A 58 -0.51 -16.12 33.98
N THR A 59 -0.93 -16.54 32.79
CA THR A 59 -2.35 -16.79 32.55
C THR A 59 -2.84 -18.06 33.27
N ASN A 60 -4.09 -18.04 33.71
CA ASN A 60 -4.80 -19.21 34.21
C ASN A 60 -5.60 -19.93 33.10
N VAL A 61 -5.58 -19.41 31.86
CA VAL A 61 -6.29 -19.99 30.72
C VAL A 61 -5.61 -21.28 30.25
N LEU A 62 -6.37 -22.38 30.24
CA LEU A 62 -5.90 -23.71 29.83
C LEU A 62 -6.34 -24.12 28.42
N ASN A 63 -7.10 -23.27 27.72
CA ASN A 63 -7.78 -23.61 26.48
C ASN A 63 -7.87 -22.42 25.52
N ALA A 64 -7.52 -22.64 24.25
CA ALA A 64 -7.37 -21.59 23.24
C ALA A 64 -8.64 -20.74 22.99
N CYS A 65 -9.83 -21.29 23.22
CA CYS A 65 -11.08 -20.54 23.06
C CYS A 65 -11.33 -19.52 24.18
N ASP A 66 -10.67 -19.66 25.33
CA ASP A 66 -10.98 -18.89 26.54
C ASP A 66 -10.02 -17.71 26.74
N ILE A 67 -9.00 -17.59 25.89
CA ILE A 67 -8.02 -16.49 25.79
C ILE A 67 -8.74 -15.16 25.54
N ASN A 68 -8.38 -14.09 26.27
CA ASN A 68 -8.97 -12.76 26.15
C ASN A 68 -7.96 -11.67 25.71
N ASP A 69 -8.36 -10.78 24.79
CA ASP A 69 -7.52 -9.70 24.26
C ASP A 69 -7.17 -8.60 25.28
N LYS A 70 -7.74 -8.64 26.48
CA LYS A 70 -7.45 -7.69 27.58
C LYS A 70 -6.50 -8.24 28.65
N PHE A 71 -6.24 -9.55 28.64
CA PHE A 71 -5.50 -10.24 29.71
C PHE A 71 -4.43 -11.21 29.17
N GLU A 72 -4.70 -11.92 28.07
CA GLU A 72 -3.81 -12.91 27.46
C GLU A 72 -3.10 -12.39 26.20
N THR A 73 -2.30 -11.34 26.34
CA THR A 73 -1.48 -10.78 25.26
C THR A 73 -0.16 -10.25 25.79
N ASN A 74 0.89 -10.28 24.96
CA ASN A 74 2.13 -9.56 25.24
C ASN A 74 2.03 -8.07 24.86
N VAL A 75 0.97 -7.59 24.19
CA VAL A 75 0.82 -6.17 23.83
C VAL A 75 0.71 -5.27 25.07
N THR A 76 1.71 -4.43 25.31
CA THR A 76 1.72 -3.43 26.41
C THR A 76 1.40 -2.01 25.98
N SER A 77 1.30 -1.74 24.68
CA SER A 77 0.98 -0.42 24.14
C SER A 77 0.27 -0.51 22.78
N GLY A 78 -0.68 0.39 22.54
CA GLY A 78 -1.50 0.38 21.32
C GLY A 78 -2.70 -0.56 21.42
N HIS A 79 -2.94 -1.32 20.35
CA HIS A 79 -4.14 -2.13 20.14
C HIS A 79 -3.86 -3.62 20.39
N SER A 80 -4.46 -4.18 21.44
CA SER A 80 -4.33 -5.62 21.76
C SER A 80 -5.32 -6.51 21.00
N ASN A 81 -6.45 -5.97 20.54
CA ASN A 81 -7.45 -6.72 19.79
C ASN A 81 -6.94 -7.00 18.35
N PRO A 82 -6.79 -8.26 17.93
CA PRO A 82 -6.20 -8.59 16.63
C PRO A 82 -6.95 -8.07 15.40
N CYS A 83 -8.24 -7.74 15.54
CA CYS A 83 -9.08 -7.23 14.45
C CYS A 83 -9.24 -5.70 14.46
N GLU A 84 -8.66 -4.97 15.43
CA GLU A 84 -8.88 -3.54 15.53
C GLU A 84 -8.29 -2.76 14.35
N GLY A 85 -9.05 -1.82 13.80
CA GLY A 85 -8.68 -1.08 12.58
C GLY A 85 -8.71 -1.90 11.28
N ARG A 86 -9.04 -3.19 11.30
CA ARG A 86 -9.31 -4.00 10.09
C ARG A 86 -10.69 -3.70 9.52
N SER A 87 -10.90 -3.97 8.22
CA SER A 87 -12.23 -3.82 7.63
C SER A 87 -13.21 -4.82 8.25
N LYS A 88 -14.44 -4.37 8.49
CA LYS A 88 -15.56 -5.24 8.85
C LYS A 88 -16.03 -6.08 7.66
N ASP A 89 -15.73 -5.62 6.44
CA ASP A 89 -16.08 -6.31 5.20
C ASP A 89 -14.98 -7.33 4.87
N ARG A 90 -15.29 -8.61 5.05
CA ARG A 90 -14.37 -9.74 4.83
C ARG A 90 -14.61 -10.48 3.51
N PHE A 91 -15.78 -10.28 2.89
CA PHE A 91 -16.20 -10.86 1.62
C PHE A 91 -16.92 -9.79 0.77
N SER A 92 -16.98 -9.95 -0.56
CA SER A 92 -17.61 -8.97 -1.47
C SER A 92 -18.12 -9.62 -2.76
N ASP A 93 -19.28 -9.18 -3.25
CA ASP A 93 -19.81 -9.50 -4.59
C ASP A 93 -19.57 -8.36 -5.61
N THR A 94 -18.90 -7.28 -5.20
CA THR A 94 -18.71 -6.04 -5.99
C THR A 94 -17.25 -5.65 -6.19
N GLN A 95 -16.38 -5.89 -5.20
CA GLN A 95 -14.94 -5.61 -5.29
C GLN A 95 -14.17 -6.87 -5.74
N GLY A 96 -13.09 -6.66 -6.50
CA GLY A 96 -12.21 -7.71 -7.03
C GLY A 96 -10.91 -7.86 -6.23
N ALA A 97 -10.16 -8.92 -6.50
CA ALA A 97 -8.96 -9.26 -5.71
C ALA A 97 -7.82 -8.23 -5.86
N GLU A 98 -7.00 -8.07 -4.83
CA GLU A 98 -5.91 -7.11 -4.83
C GLU A 98 -4.69 -7.64 -5.61
N CYS A 99 -4.54 -7.15 -6.85
CA CYS A 99 -3.52 -7.59 -7.80
C CYS A 99 -2.37 -6.57 -8.04
N ASP A 100 -2.31 -5.41 -7.37
CA ASP A 100 -1.24 -4.42 -7.57
C ASP A 100 0.13 -5.01 -7.15
N ARG A 101 1.08 -5.06 -8.08
CA ARG A 101 2.46 -5.50 -7.83
C ARG A 101 3.22 -4.67 -6.79
N LYS A 102 2.72 -3.48 -6.44
CA LYS A 102 3.25 -2.69 -5.32
C LYS A 102 2.80 -3.22 -3.97
N LYS A 103 1.69 -3.98 -3.91
CA LYS A 103 1.10 -4.59 -2.71
C LYS A 103 1.32 -6.11 -2.63
N ILE A 104 1.59 -6.77 -3.76
CA ILE A 104 1.85 -8.21 -3.83
C ILE A 104 3.33 -8.47 -4.17
N LYS A 105 4.06 -9.08 -3.23
CA LYS A 105 5.50 -9.35 -3.22
C LYS A 105 6.02 -10.17 -4.41
N ASP A 106 5.17 -11.06 -4.92
CA ASP A 106 5.50 -12.07 -5.94
C ASP A 106 4.79 -11.81 -7.30
N SER A 107 4.31 -10.57 -7.47
CA SER A 107 3.78 -10.06 -8.74
C SER A 107 4.90 -9.37 -9.53
N GLU A 108 5.35 -10.01 -10.59
CA GLU A 108 6.53 -9.60 -11.37
C GLU A 108 6.24 -8.42 -12.30
N SER A 109 5.00 -8.32 -12.77
CA SER A 109 4.53 -7.25 -13.63
C SER A 109 3.06 -6.94 -13.33
N ASP A 110 2.52 -5.94 -14.03
CA ASP A 110 1.10 -5.64 -13.95
C ASP A 110 0.26 -6.80 -14.56
N SER A 111 0.84 -7.59 -15.47
CA SER A 111 0.22 -8.71 -16.22
C SER A 111 0.59 -10.14 -15.77
N VAL A 112 1.50 -10.32 -14.81
CA VAL A 112 1.91 -11.64 -14.27
C VAL A 112 2.10 -11.53 -12.76
N GLY A 113 1.39 -12.37 -11.99
CA GLY A 113 1.49 -12.36 -10.53
C GLY A 113 0.35 -13.05 -9.81
N ALA A 114 0.30 -12.86 -8.49
CA ALA A 114 -0.78 -13.32 -7.62
C ALA A 114 -1.76 -12.17 -7.32
N CYS A 115 -2.97 -12.52 -6.88
CA CYS A 115 -4.01 -11.58 -6.44
C CYS A 115 -4.49 -11.99 -5.05
N ALA A 116 -4.49 -11.08 -4.08
CA ALA A 116 -4.92 -11.38 -2.70
C ALA A 116 -6.45 -11.26 -2.57
N PRO A 117 -7.16 -12.30 -2.10
CA PRO A 117 -8.62 -12.29 -1.95
C PRO A 117 -9.05 -11.38 -0.80
N HIS A 118 -10.29 -10.86 -0.84
CA HIS A 118 -10.82 -9.91 0.16
C HIS A 118 -10.64 -10.38 1.60
N ARG A 119 -10.86 -11.68 1.85
CA ARG A 119 -10.65 -12.34 3.13
C ARG A 119 -9.24 -12.08 3.68
N ARG A 120 -8.18 -12.21 2.86
CA ARG A 120 -6.78 -11.99 3.27
C ARG A 120 -6.50 -10.53 3.65
N LEU A 121 -7.09 -9.57 2.94
CA LEU A 121 -6.70 -8.14 3.04
C LEU A 121 -6.92 -7.55 4.43
N SER A 122 -7.92 -8.06 5.16
CA SER A 122 -8.36 -7.57 6.47
C SER A 122 -8.17 -8.60 7.60
N LEU A 123 -7.25 -9.55 7.41
CA LEU A 123 -6.94 -10.61 8.37
C LEU A 123 -6.53 -10.05 9.73
N CYS A 124 -7.00 -10.68 10.82
CA CYS A 124 -6.81 -10.20 12.18
C CYS A 124 -5.43 -10.59 12.76
N ASP A 125 -4.42 -9.76 12.46
CA ASP A 125 -3.03 -9.87 12.91
C ASP A 125 -2.52 -8.60 13.65
N GLN A 126 -3.43 -7.68 14.03
CA GLN A 126 -3.08 -6.35 14.54
C GLN A 126 -2.27 -6.41 15.85
N ASN A 127 -2.53 -7.37 16.74
CA ASN A 127 -1.77 -7.55 17.99
C ASN A 127 -0.30 -7.85 17.69
N LEU A 128 -0.01 -8.73 16.72
CA LEU A 128 1.34 -9.08 16.30
C LEU A 128 2.12 -7.87 15.75
N GLU A 129 1.43 -6.87 15.19
CA GLU A 129 2.04 -5.60 14.78
C GLU A 129 2.39 -4.69 15.97
N GLN A 130 1.69 -4.78 17.10
CA GLN A 130 1.90 -3.92 18.28
C GLN A 130 2.94 -4.47 19.26
N ILE A 131 3.00 -5.80 19.48
CA ILE A 131 3.97 -6.46 20.40
C ILE A 131 5.41 -5.93 20.18
N GLN A 132 6.09 -5.53 21.25
CA GLN A 132 7.48 -5.08 21.21
C GLN A 132 8.46 -6.27 21.26
N THR A 133 9.65 -6.08 20.70
CA THR A 133 10.58 -7.19 20.42
C THR A 133 11.21 -7.81 21.66
N ASP A 134 11.29 -7.10 22.78
CA ASP A 134 11.79 -7.59 24.07
C ASP A 134 10.79 -8.47 24.82
N GLN A 135 9.51 -8.44 24.42
CA GLN A 135 8.42 -9.14 25.10
C GLN A 135 8.34 -10.61 24.69
N ILE A 136 8.65 -10.92 23.43
CA ILE A 136 8.79 -12.30 22.96
C ILE A 136 10.14 -12.85 23.40
N LYS A 137 10.17 -13.42 24.60
CA LYS A 137 11.37 -14.00 25.24
C LYS A 137 11.53 -15.51 25.00
N SER A 138 10.43 -16.21 24.73
CA SER A 138 10.36 -17.66 24.54
C SER A 138 9.33 -18.03 23.45
N THR A 139 9.29 -19.31 23.05
CA THR A 139 8.22 -19.82 22.15
C THR A 139 6.81 -19.60 22.73
N HIS A 140 6.66 -19.69 24.06
CA HIS A 140 5.36 -19.58 24.73
C HIS A 140 4.77 -18.17 24.64
N ASN A 141 5.62 -17.13 24.64
CA ASN A 141 5.17 -15.74 24.45
C ASN A 141 4.57 -15.53 23.05
N LEU A 142 5.24 -16.00 21.99
CA LEU A 142 4.71 -15.86 20.62
C LEU A 142 3.43 -16.68 20.43
N TYR A 143 3.41 -17.89 20.99
CA TYR A 143 2.31 -18.84 20.86
C TYR A 143 0.96 -18.25 21.28
N ILE A 144 0.86 -17.62 22.46
CA ILE A 144 -0.45 -17.14 22.95
C ILE A 144 -1.05 -16.02 22.07
N ASP A 145 -0.21 -15.11 21.57
CA ASP A 145 -0.67 -14.03 20.68
C ASP A 145 -1.03 -14.52 19.26
N VAL A 146 -0.42 -15.61 18.79
CA VAL A 146 -0.83 -16.28 17.54
C VAL A 146 -2.15 -17.03 17.73
N LEU A 147 -2.40 -17.64 18.90
CA LEU A 147 -3.71 -18.20 19.24
C LEU A 147 -4.79 -17.10 19.35
N LEU A 148 -4.47 -15.95 19.96
CA LEU A 148 -5.37 -14.80 20.06
C LEU A 148 -5.75 -14.28 18.67
N ALA A 149 -4.75 -14.05 17.80
CA ALA A 149 -4.97 -13.66 16.40
C ALA A 149 -5.87 -14.64 15.65
N ALA A 150 -5.57 -15.94 15.75
CA ALA A 150 -6.35 -17.00 15.12
C ALA A 150 -7.80 -17.06 15.64
N LYS A 151 -8.04 -16.96 16.95
CA LYS A 151 -9.38 -16.91 17.54
C LYS A 151 -10.20 -15.75 16.98
N HIS A 152 -9.65 -14.52 17.02
CA HIS A 152 -10.36 -13.32 16.58
C HIS A 152 -10.63 -13.32 15.06
N GLU A 153 -9.67 -13.81 14.26
CA GLU A 153 -9.89 -14.07 12.82
C GLU A 153 -11.04 -15.06 12.61
N GLY A 154 -11.06 -16.18 13.35
CA GLY A 154 -12.11 -17.19 13.28
C GLY A 154 -13.51 -16.66 13.60
N GLN A 155 -13.61 -15.89 14.69
CA GLN A 155 -14.84 -15.21 15.10
C GLN A 155 -15.36 -14.26 14.01
N MET A 156 -14.47 -13.48 13.38
CA MET A 156 -14.84 -12.56 12.29
C MET A 156 -15.28 -13.30 11.03
N ILE A 157 -14.61 -14.38 10.65
CA ILE A 157 -14.98 -15.21 9.49
C ILE A 157 -16.34 -15.88 9.73
N ALA A 158 -16.56 -16.49 10.90
CA ALA A 158 -17.84 -17.10 11.27
C ALA A 158 -19.00 -16.08 11.22
N THR A 159 -18.80 -14.90 11.81
CA THR A 159 -19.82 -13.84 11.81
C THR A 159 -20.12 -13.34 10.40
N LYS A 160 -19.08 -12.95 9.63
CA LYS A 160 -19.27 -12.30 8.33
C LYS A 160 -19.65 -13.25 7.19
N LEU A 161 -19.26 -14.52 7.25
CA LEU A 161 -19.76 -15.50 6.27
C LEU A 161 -21.25 -15.78 6.48
N LYS A 162 -21.72 -15.80 7.74
CA LYS A 162 -23.14 -16.00 8.06
C LYS A 162 -24.01 -14.81 7.62
N GLU A 163 -23.52 -13.58 7.72
CA GLU A 163 -24.19 -12.39 7.17
C GLU A 163 -24.27 -12.43 5.63
N TYR A 164 -23.25 -12.98 4.96
CA TYR A 164 -23.03 -12.86 3.51
C TYR A 164 -23.58 -14.02 2.66
N ASP A 165 -23.66 -15.22 3.23
CA ASP A 165 -24.02 -16.44 2.51
C ASP A 165 -24.70 -17.46 3.46
N ALA A 166 -25.68 -16.98 4.24
CA ALA A 166 -26.38 -17.75 5.28
C ALA A 166 -26.88 -19.14 4.82
N THR A 167 -27.31 -19.26 3.56
CA THR A 167 -27.83 -20.50 2.96
C THR A 167 -26.76 -21.55 2.67
N ASN A 168 -25.50 -21.14 2.51
CA ASN A 168 -24.35 -22.03 2.27
C ASN A 168 -23.36 -22.06 3.45
N TYR A 169 -23.64 -21.31 4.52
CA TYR A 169 -22.73 -21.07 5.65
C TYR A 169 -22.05 -22.34 6.18
N ASP A 170 -22.82 -23.36 6.55
CA ASP A 170 -22.32 -24.60 7.16
C ASP A 170 -21.43 -25.43 6.22
N SER A 171 -21.58 -25.28 4.89
CA SER A 171 -20.77 -25.98 3.88
C SER A 171 -19.50 -25.22 3.48
N ARG A 172 -19.46 -23.90 3.73
CA ARG A 172 -18.31 -23.03 3.42
C ARG A 172 -17.41 -22.75 4.62
N ILE A 173 -17.96 -22.66 5.83
CA ILE A 173 -17.25 -22.12 7.01
C ILE A 173 -15.91 -22.82 7.28
N CYS A 174 -15.85 -24.14 7.22
CA CYS A 174 -14.60 -24.87 7.46
C CYS A 174 -13.53 -24.62 6.37
N THR A 175 -13.94 -24.27 5.14
CA THR A 175 -13.04 -23.94 4.02
C THR A 175 -12.49 -22.53 4.16
N GLU A 176 -13.31 -21.53 4.52
CA GLU A 176 -12.82 -20.17 4.73
C GLU A 176 -11.90 -20.07 5.96
N LEU A 177 -12.21 -20.81 7.03
CA LEU A 177 -11.31 -20.95 8.18
C LEU A 177 -10.00 -21.65 7.79
N ALA A 178 -10.03 -22.67 6.93
CA ALA A 178 -8.82 -23.31 6.39
C ALA A 178 -7.95 -22.37 5.55
N ARG A 179 -8.56 -21.47 4.77
CA ARG A 179 -7.86 -20.44 3.98
C ARG A 179 -7.19 -19.39 4.89
N SER A 180 -7.91 -18.85 5.89
CA SER A 180 -7.33 -17.90 6.85
C SER A 180 -6.28 -18.53 7.79
N PHE A 181 -6.47 -19.78 8.19
CA PHE A 181 -5.46 -20.56 8.93
C PHE A 181 -4.14 -20.68 8.16
N ALA A 182 -4.21 -21.01 6.87
CA ALA A 182 -3.04 -21.12 6.01
C ALA A 182 -2.33 -19.76 5.78
N ASP A 183 -3.10 -18.66 5.68
CA ASP A 183 -2.54 -17.31 5.57
C ASP A 183 -1.87 -16.85 6.88
N ILE A 184 -2.43 -17.16 8.07
CA ILE A 184 -1.73 -16.97 9.36
C ILE A 184 -0.42 -17.75 9.36
N GLY A 185 -0.43 -19.01 8.92
CA GLY A 185 0.77 -19.84 8.80
C GLY A 185 1.84 -19.20 7.91
N ASP A 186 1.45 -18.57 6.80
CA ASP A 186 2.41 -17.90 5.91
C ASP A 186 2.91 -16.56 6.44
N ILE A 187 2.12 -15.82 7.22
CA ILE A 187 2.60 -14.65 7.96
C ILE A 187 3.70 -15.09 8.94
N ILE A 188 3.40 -16.05 9.82
CA ILE A 188 4.36 -16.53 10.83
C ILE A 188 5.64 -17.08 10.19
N ARG A 189 5.52 -17.84 9.09
CA ARG A 189 6.66 -18.44 8.37
C ARG A 189 7.46 -17.45 7.50
N GLY A 190 7.03 -16.19 7.37
CA GLY A 190 7.68 -15.19 6.50
C GLY A 190 7.48 -15.47 5.00
N ARG A 191 6.47 -16.29 4.68
CA ARG A 191 6.08 -16.74 3.34
C ARG A 191 5.09 -15.78 2.67
N ASP A 192 4.30 -15.07 3.46
CA ASP A 192 3.17 -14.26 2.98
C ASP A 192 3.57 -13.23 1.90
N LEU A 193 2.67 -13.10 0.92
CA LEU A 193 2.85 -12.32 -0.29
C LEU A 193 2.20 -10.93 -0.21
N TYR A 194 1.36 -10.65 0.80
CA TYR A 194 0.63 -9.39 0.91
C TYR A 194 1.39 -8.38 1.77
N LEU A 195 1.84 -7.30 1.15
CA LEU A 195 2.66 -6.27 1.79
C LEU A 195 1.83 -5.25 2.60
N GLY A 196 0.49 -5.28 2.51
CA GLY A 196 -0.39 -4.31 3.18
C GLY A 196 -0.33 -2.90 2.60
N ASN A 197 -0.87 -1.92 3.31
CA ASN A 197 -0.92 -0.52 2.85
C ASN A 197 0.32 0.29 3.25
N LYS A 198 0.61 1.38 2.52
CA LYS A 198 1.71 2.31 2.79
C LYS A 198 1.15 3.63 3.31
N LYS A 199 1.37 3.94 4.59
CA LYS A 199 1.04 5.28 5.15
C LYS A 199 1.94 6.33 4.50
N LYS A 200 1.39 7.51 4.18
CA LYS A 200 2.01 8.55 3.31
C LYS A 200 3.45 8.94 3.68
N ASN A 201 3.78 8.93 4.97
CA ASN A 201 5.08 9.36 5.50
C ASN A 201 5.99 8.18 5.93
N GLN A 202 5.60 6.92 5.69
CA GLN A 202 6.34 5.73 6.14
C GLN A 202 7.09 5.09 4.97
N GLN A 203 8.32 4.61 5.19
CA GLN A 203 9.17 4.05 4.13
C GLN A 203 8.80 2.60 3.78
N ALA A 204 8.62 1.77 4.80
CA ALA A 204 8.03 0.43 4.70
C ALA A 204 6.51 0.45 4.90
N ARG A 205 5.83 -0.53 4.31
CA ARG A 205 4.41 -0.83 4.50
C ARG A 205 4.15 -1.53 5.84
N GLU A 206 2.88 -1.62 6.17
CA GLU A 206 2.31 -2.34 7.31
C GLU A 206 2.89 -3.77 7.48
N LYS A 207 2.72 -4.67 6.51
CA LYS A 207 3.15 -6.08 6.66
C LYS A 207 4.66 -6.28 6.50
N GLU A 208 5.35 -5.33 5.85
CA GLU A 208 6.82 -5.30 5.83
C GLU A 208 7.39 -5.06 7.24
N LYS A 209 6.72 -4.24 8.07
CA LYS A 209 7.08 -4.04 9.48
C LYS A 209 6.77 -5.26 10.34
N LEU A 210 5.62 -5.91 10.10
CA LEU A 210 5.24 -7.15 10.79
C LEU A 210 6.29 -8.25 10.59
N GLU A 211 6.76 -8.45 9.36
CA GLU A 211 7.81 -9.42 9.07
C GLU A 211 9.17 -9.05 9.73
N ILE A 212 9.50 -7.77 9.87
CA ILE A 212 10.69 -7.33 10.64
C ILE A 212 10.54 -7.66 12.14
N LYS A 213 9.35 -7.45 12.72
CA LYS A 213 9.05 -7.88 14.10
C LYS A 213 9.15 -9.40 14.26
N LEU A 214 8.56 -10.17 13.33
CA LEU A 214 8.64 -11.64 13.34
C LEU A 214 10.08 -12.16 13.24
N LYS A 215 10.95 -11.57 12.42
CA LYS A 215 12.40 -11.91 12.42
C LYS A 215 13.04 -11.74 13.80
N SER A 216 12.68 -10.66 14.50
CA SER A 216 13.19 -10.37 15.86
C SER A 216 12.62 -11.34 16.90
N PHE A 217 11.33 -11.67 16.83
CA PHE A 217 10.69 -12.66 17.68
C PHE A 217 11.35 -14.04 17.53
N PHE A 218 11.55 -14.51 16.29
CA PHE A 218 12.20 -15.80 16.03
C PHE A 218 13.70 -15.81 16.33
N LYS A 219 14.40 -14.67 16.22
CA LYS A 219 15.75 -14.52 16.77
C LYS A 219 15.75 -14.77 18.28
N ASN A 220 14.83 -14.20 19.04
CA ASN A 220 14.80 -14.40 20.49
C ASN A 220 14.47 -15.84 20.88
N ILE A 221 13.56 -16.50 20.15
CA ILE A 221 13.27 -17.93 20.31
C ILE A 221 14.53 -18.77 20.03
N TYR A 222 15.29 -18.46 18.97
CA TYR A 222 16.58 -19.10 18.69
C TYR A 222 17.60 -18.87 19.82
N ASP A 223 17.74 -17.62 20.28
CA ASP A 223 18.66 -17.25 21.36
C ASP A 223 18.28 -17.89 22.70
N ASP A 224 17.00 -18.22 22.93
CA ASP A 224 16.52 -18.98 24.09
C ASP A 224 16.89 -20.47 24.01
N LEU A 225 16.66 -21.10 22.85
CA LEU A 225 16.97 -22.52 22.61
C LEU A 225 18.47 -22.83 22.80
N ILE A 226 19.37 -21.89 22.50
CA ILE A 226 20.82 -22.07 22.67
C ILE A 226 21.35 -21.80 24.10
N LYS A 227 20.49 -21.37 25.05
CA LYS A 227 20.87 -21.23 26.48
C LYS A 227 21.07 -22.60 27.13
N ASP A 228 20.22 -23.57 26.81
CA ASP A 228 20.41 -24.95 27.27
C ASP A 228 21.55 -25.61 26.46
N GLN A 229 22.68 -25.85 27.12
CA GLN A 229 23.87 -26.44 26.52
C GLN A 229 23.58 -27.82 25.88
N ARG A 230 22.55 -28.55 26.33
CA ARG A 230 22.12 -29.84 25.77
C ARG A 230 21.42 -29.70 24.41
N LYS A 231 20.77 -28.54 24.17
CA LYS A 231 20.00 -28.22 22.95
C LYS A 231 20.85 -27.44 21.94
N LYS A 232 21.75 -26.58 22.44
CA LYS A 232 22.61 -25.66 21.69
C LYS A 232 23.24 -26.24 20.43
N VAL A 233 23.84 -27.43 20.49
CA VAL A 233 24.51 -28.05 19.32
C VAL A 233 23.51 -28.42 18.21
N ALA A 234 22.33 -28.91 18.57
CA ALA A 234 21.27 -29.20 17.60
C ALA A 234 20.64 -27.91 17.06
N ALA A 235 20.31 -26.95 17.94
CA ALA A 235 19.74 -25.67 17.54
C ALA A 235 20.65 -24.89 16.57
N ILE A 236 21.96 -24.82 16.84
CA ILE A 236 22.93 -24.20 15.90
C ILE A 236 22.96 -24.96 14.57
N LYS A 237 22.97 -26.30 14.59
CA LYS A 237 23.03 -27.14 13.38
C LYS A 237 21.80 -27.00 12.47
N HIS A 238 20.61 -26.81 13.04
CA HIS A 238 19.33 -26.84 12.31
C HIS A 238 18.68 -25.46 12.11
N TYR A 239 18.96 -24.47 12.96
CA TYR A 239 18.22 -23.20 12.99
C TYR A 239 19.07 -21.94 12.81
N PHE A 240 20.40 -22.04 12.76
CA PHE A 240 21.26 -20.88 12.51
C PHE A 240 21.11 -20.35 11.07
N ASP A 241 20.41 -19.23 10.89
CA ASP A 241 20.39 -18.47 9.63
C ASP A 241 21.24 -17.19 9.77
N PRO A 242 22.41 -17.08 9.10
CA PRO A 242 23.22 -15.87 9.13
C PRO A 242 22.56 -14.66 8.44
N LYS A 243 21.39 -14.84 7.80
CA LYS A 243 20.55 -13.76 7.25
C LYS A 243 19.39 -13.36 8.17
N GLY A 244 19.25 -13.96 9.35
CA GLY A 244 18.28 -13.56 10.37
C GLY A 244 16.79 -13.73 10.01
N ASN A 245 16.44 -14.57 9.03
CA ASN A 245 15.04 -14.84 8.68
C ASN A 245 14.50 -16.04 9.46
N TYR A 246 15.39 -16.98 9.80
CA TYR A 246 15.10 -18.18 10.59
C TYR A 246 14.03 -19.10 9.96
N TYR A 247 13.92 -19.15 8.63
CA TYR A 247 12.85 -19.89 7.93
C TYR A 247 12.64 -21.31 8.47
N GLN A 248 13.68 -22.13 8.60
CA GLN A 248 13.55 -23.51 9.10
C GLN A 248 13.03 -23.56 10.56
N LEU A 249 13.42 -22.62 11.42
CA LEU A 249 12.88 -22.51 12.78
C LEU A 249 11.40 -22.13 12.78
N ARG A 250 10.99 -21.21 11.90
CA ARG A 250 9.58 -20.79 11.77
C ARG A 250 8.68 -21.89 11.22
N GLU A 251 9.21 -22.68 10.28
CA GLU A 251 8.50 -23.80 9.63
C GLU A 251 8.27 -24.93 10.63
N ASP A 252 9.33 -25.34 11.35
CA ASP A 252 9.24 -26.34 12.42
C ASP A 252 8.39 -25.82 13.60
N TRP A 253 8.45 -24.52 13.93
CA TRP A 253 7.57 -23.90 14.94
C TRP A 253 6.11 -23.92 14.52
N TRP A 254 5.81 -23.54 13.27
CA TRP A 254 4.43 -23.58 12.77
C TRP A 254 3.87 -24.99 12.82
N ASP A 255 4.58 -25.97 12.25
CA ASP A 255 4.11 -27.36 12.21
C ASP A 255 3.80 -27.92 13.61
N LEU A 256 4.64 -27.62 14.60
CA LEU A 256 4.45 -28.09 15.98
C LEU A 256 3.34 -27.34 16.74
N ASN A 257 2.91 -26.17 16.29
CA ASN A 257 1.86 -25.37 16.94
C ASN A 257 0.55 -25.31 16.13
N ARG A 258 0.53 -25.76 14.87
CA ARG A 258 -0.61 -25.67 13.94
C ARG A 258 -1.91 -26.28 14.47
N HIS A 259 -1.82 -27.30 15.31
CA HIS A 259 -2.99 -27.92 15.96
C HIS A 259 -3.75 -26.93 16.83
N ASP A 260 -3.07 -26.28 17.79
CA ASP A 260 -3.73 -25.37 18.72
C ASP A 260 -4.15 -24.07 18.03
N VAL A 261 -3.45 -23.66 16.98
CA VAL A 261 -3.89 -22.56 16.09
C VAL A 261 -5.16 -22.94 15.33
N TRP A 262 -5.30 -24.18 14.84
CA TRP A 262 -6.55 -24.67 14.26
C TRP A 262 -7.68 -24.73 15.29
N LYS A 263 -7.37 -25.15 16.52
CA LYS A 263 -8.31 -25.14 17.64
C LYS A 263 -8.77 -23.71 17.96
N ALA A 264 -7.89 -22.71 17.94
CA ALA A 264 -8.25 -21.30 18.15
C ALA A 264 -9.18 -20.76 17.06
N ILE A 265 -8.80 -20.87 15.78
CA ILE A 265 -9.59 -20.32 14.66
C ILE A 265 -10.97 -20.98 14.49
N THR A 266 -11.17 -22.17 15.03
CA THR A 266 -12.45 -22.90 14.97
C THR A 266 -13.37 -22.68 16.18
N CYS A 267 -13.02 -21.84 17.15
CA CYS A 267 -13.81 -21.71 18.40
C CYS A 267 -15.28 -21.28 18.17
N ASP A 268 -15.54 -20.44 17.18
CA ASP A 268 -16.87 -19.91 16.85
C ASP A 268 -17.53 -20.55 15.61
N ALA A 269 -16.91 -21.59 15.03
CA ALA A 269 -17.56 -22.42 14.01
C ALA A 269 -18.74 -23.20 14.63
N PRO A 270 -19.82 -23.51 13.87
CA PRO A 270 -20.98 -24.17 14.42
C PRO A 270 -20.75 -25.68 14.66
N ASP A 271 -21.51 -26.27 15.56
CA ASP A 271 -21.37 -27.66 16.00
C ASP A 271 -21.71 -28.70 14.92
N ASN A 272 -22.40 -28.30 13.85
CA ASN A 272 -22.70 -29.12 12.66
C ASN A 272 -21.78 -28.83 11.46
N ALA A 273 -20.77 -27.97 11.61
CA ALA A 273 -19.86 -27.59 10.53
C ALA A 273 -19.03 -28.78 10.04
N LYS A 274 -19.08 -29.04 8.72
CA LYS A 274 -18.32 -30.13 8.08
C LYS A 274 -17.27 -29.58 7.12
N TYR A 275 -16.07 -30.14 7.19
CA TYR A 275 -15.06 -29.93 6.15
C TYR A 275 -15.48 -30.62 4.85
N PHE A 276 -15.06 -30.10 3.70
CA PHE A 276 -15.61 -30.46 2.37
C PHE A 276 -15.39 -31.92 1.95
N ARG A 277 -14.54 -32.67 2.68
CA ARG A 277 -14.23 -34.09 2.47
C ARG A 277 -14.09 -34.80 3.81
N ASN A 278 -14.17 -36.13 3.79
CA ASN A 278 -13.66 -36.94 4.90
C ASN A 278 -12.16 -36.69 5.04
N ALA A 279 -11.75 -36.28 6.24
CA ALA A 279 -10.37 -35.87 6.56
C ALA A 279 -9.87 -36.45 7.89
N CYS A 280 -10.79 -36.85 8.76
CA CYS A 280 -10.47 -37.45 10.04
C CYS A 280 -10.26 -38.97 9.90
N SER A 281 -9.55 -39.57 10.86
CA SER A 281 -9.34 -41.02 10.94
C SER A 281 -8.73 -41.65 9.68
N ASN A 282 -7.69 -41.03 9.10
CA ASN A 282 -7.12 -41.39 7.79
C ASN A 282 -8.11 -41.24 6.62
N ASP A 283 -8.79 -40.09 6.55
CA ASP A 283 -9.76 -39.74 5.50
C ASP A 283 -11.00 -40.66 5.45
N THR A 284 -11.27 -41.46 6.49
CA THR A 284 -12.45 -42.33 6.56
C THR A 284 -13.67 -41.68 7.21
N THR A 285 -13.49 -40.64 8.01
CA THR A 285 -14.60 -39.95 8.70
C THR A 285 -14.65 -38.45 8.41
N GLU A 286 -15.86 -37.90 8.46
CA GLU A 286 -16.12 -36.46 8.48
C GLU A 286 -15.51 -35.79 9.72
N THR A 287 -15.45 -34.46 9.72
CA THR A 287 -15.21 -33.68 10.95
C THR A 287 -16.45 -33.69 11.84
N ASP A 288 -16.21 -33.77 13.15
CA ASP A 288 -17.18 -33.47 14.20
C ASP A 288 -17.12 -31.96 14.57
N LYS A 289 -18.06 -31.55 15.43
CA LYS A 289 -18.18 -30.27 16.14
C LYS A 289 -17.08 -29.25 15.85
N LYS A 290 -17.47 -28.18 15.15
CA LYS A 290 -16.64 -27.00 14.86
C LYS A 290 -15.45 -27.29 13.96
N CYS A 291 -15.64 -28.03 12.87
CA CYS A 291 -14.58 -28.34 11.88
C CYS A 291 -13.36 -29.09 12.48
N ARG A 292 -13.57 -30.01 13.43
CA ARG A 292 -12.50 -30.72 14.16
C ARG A 292 -12.61 -32.23 14.02
N CYS A 293 -11.54 -32.95 14.32
CA CYS A 293 -11.57 -34.41 14.45
C CYS A 293 -11.74 -34.84 15.91
N VAL A 294 -12.59 -35.84 16.16
CA VAL A 294 -12.90 -36.38 17.50
C VAL A 294 -11.63 -36.81 18.25
N ASN A 295 -10.65 -37.38 17.54
CA ASN A 295 -9.40 -37.88 18.10
C ASN A 295 -8.39 -36.75 18.41
N ARG A 296 -8.64 -36.02 19.50
CA ARG A 296 -7.72 -35.13 20.25
C ARG A 296 -6.93 -34.01 19.53
N GLY A 297 -6.85 -33.96 18.20
CA GLY A 297 -6.14 -32.88 17.52
C GLY A 297 -5.76 -33.04 16.05
N ASP A 298 -6.29 -34.01 15.30
CA ASP A 298 -6.06 -34.03 13.85
C ASP A 298 -6.64 -32.75 13.20
N VAL A 299 -5.79 -31.96 12.55
CA VAL A 299 -6.19 -30.81 11.73
C VAL A 299 -6.65 -31.34 10.37
N PRO A 300 -7.91 -31.13 9.96
CA PRO A 300 -8.48 -31.77 8.76
C PRO A 300 -7.95 -31.16 7.44
N THR A 301 -7.50 -29.89 7.50
CA THR A 301 -6.90 -29.16 6.37
C THR A 301 -5.39 -29.35 6.31
N TYR A 302 -4.84 -29.34 5.09
CA TYR A 302 -3.42 -29.23 4.80
C TYR A 302 -3.10 -28.03 3.89
N PHE A 303 -4.02 -27.06 3.80
CA PHE A 303 -3.84 -25.84 3.01
C PHE A 303 -2.62 -25.03 3.44
N ASP A 304 -2.23 -25.08 4.71
CA ASP A 304 -0.99 -24.47 5.20
C ASP A 304 0.29 -25.11 4.63
N TYR A 305 0.21 -26.20 3.86
CA TYR A 305 1.31 -26.76 3.08
C TYR A 305 1.13 -26.66 1.56
N VAL A 306 0.18 -25.82 1.13
CA VAL A 306 -0.05 -25.43 -0.27
C VAL A 306 0.47 -24.00 -0.48
N PRO A 307 1.31 -23.72 -1.50
CA PRO A 307 1.83 -22.37 -1.78
C PRO A 307 0.71 -21.31 -1.85
N GLN A 308 0.88 -20.19 -1.15
CA GLN A 308 -0.18 -19.17 -0.96
C GLN A 308 -0.86 -18.71 -2.25
N TYR A 309 -0.07 -18.43 -3.30
CA TYR A 309 -0.58 -18.05 -4.62
C TYR A 309 -1.58 -19.08 -5.20
N LEU A 310 -1.30 -20.38 -5.04
CA LEU A 310 -2.18 -21.44 -5.55
C LEU A 310 -3.52 -21.46 -4.79
N ARG A 311 -3.50 -21.25 -3.46
CA ARG A 311 -4.71 -21.15 -2.63
C ARG A 311 -5.56 -19.95 -3.04
N TRP A 312 -4.94 -18.79 -3.24
CA TRP A 312 -5.65 -17.59 -3.67
C TRP A 312 -6.26 -17.74 -5.07
N PHE A 313 -5.62 -18.49 -5.98
CA PHE A 313 -6.18 -18.74 -7.31
C PHE A 313 -7.36 -19.74 -7.29
N GLU A 314 -7.34 -20.70 -6.36
CA GLU A 314 -8.48 -21.59 -6.08
C GLU A 314 -9.64 -20.81 -5.45
N GLU A 315 -9.38 -20.05 -4.39
CA GLU A 315 -10.35 -19.17 -3.71
C GLU A 315 -10.99 -18.18 -4.68
N TRP A 316 -10.17 -17.54 -5.54
CA TRP A 316 -10.61 -16.69 -6.63
C TRP A 316 -11.56 -17.41 -7.59
N SER A 317 -11.29 -18.68 -7.94
CA SER A 317 -12.12 -19.42 -8.90
C SER A 317 -13.49 -19.80 -8.33
N GLU A 318 -13.55 -20.18 -7.05
CA GLU A 318 -14.80 -20.52 -6.38
C GLU A 318 -15.69 -19.28 -6.20
N ASP A 319 -15.10 -18.16 -5.78
CA ASP A 319 -15.80 -16.88 -5.67
C ASP A 319 -16.22 -16.35 -7.05
N PHE A 320 -15.36 -16.42 -8.08
CA PHE A 320 -15.72 -16.05 -9.46
C PHE A 320 -16.97 -16.79 -9.94
N CYS A 321 -17.02 -18.12 -9.79
CA CYS A 321 -18.18 -18.92 -10.21
C CYS A 321 -19.43 -18.59 -9.38
N ARG A 322 -19.30 -18.52 -8.04
CA ARG A 322 -20.40 -18.14 -7.14
C ARG A 322 -20.98 -16.77 -7.48
N ILE A 323 -20.12 -15.79 -7.77
CA ILE A 323 -20.51 -14.42 -8.12
C ILE A 323 -21.06 -14.34 -9.56
N LYS A 324 -20.49 -15.06 -10.54
CA LYS A 324 -21.05 -15.13 -11.91
C LYS A 324 -22.49 -15.64 -11.85
N ARG A 325 -22.77 -16.71 -11.09
CA ARG A 325 -24.12 -17.25 -10.91
C ARG A 325 -25.09 -16.20 -10.35
N ARG A 326 -24.75 -15.54 -9.23
CA ARG A 326 -25.58 -14.46 -8.65
C ARG A 326 -25.84 -13.33 -9.65
N LYS A 327 -24.81 -12.88 -10.39
CA LYS A 327 -24.95 -11.79 -11.38
C LYS A 327 -25.77 -12.19 -12.62
N LEU A 328 -25.65 -13.42 -13.11
CA LEU A 328 -26.47 -13.94 -14.21
C LEU A 328 -27.95 -14.04 -13.82
N GLN A 329 -28.27 -14.51 -12.60
CA GLN A 329 -29.64 -14.53 -12.09
C GLN A 329 -30.25 -13.13 -12.01
N ASN A 330 -29.46 -12.12 -11.63
CA ASN A 330 -29.92 -10.72 -11.63
C ASN A 330 -30.07 -10.17 -13.06
N LEU A 331 -29.23 -10.53 -14.02
CA LEU A 331 -29.45 -10.18 -15.43
C LEU A 331 -30.71 -10.85 -16.00
N GLU A 332 -30.97 -12.12 -15.69
CA GLU A 332 -32.22 -12.79 -16.08
C GLU A 332 -33.44 -12.04 -15.51
N LYS A 333 -33.43 -11.73 -14.21
CA LYS A 333 -34.49 -10.95 -13.55
C LYS A 333 -34.70 -9.57 -14.21
N GLU A 334 -33.62 -8.82 -14.43
CA GLU A 334 -33.73 -7.43 -14.91
C GLU A 334 -33.87 -7.27 -16.43
N CYS A 335 -33.51 -8.29 -17.23
CA CYS A 335 -33.57 -8.25 -18.70
C CYS A 335 -34.57 -9.25 -19.33
N ARG A 336 -35.01 -10.30 -18.63
CA ARG A 336 -35.92 -11.37 -19.12
C ARG A 336 -37.02 -11.77 -18.12
N GLY A 337 -37.16 -11.06 -17.00
CA GLY A 337 -38.17 -11.30 -15.98
C GLY A 337 -39.60 -10.98 -16.42
N VAL A 338 -40.47 -10.69 -15.45
CA VAL A 338 -41.86 -10.26 -15.73
C VAL A 338 -42.01 -8.74 -15.77
N ASN A 339 -43.13 -8.29 -16.34
CA ASN A 339 -43.64 -6.93 -16.27
C ASN A 339 -44.81 -6.81 -15.27
N GLU A 340 -45.42 -5.63 -15.23
CA GLU A 340 -46.46 -5.28 -14.25
C GLU A 340 -47.75 -6.09 -14.43
N SER A 341 -48.01 -6.58 -15.65
CA SER A 341 -49.13 -7.47 -15.96
C SER A 341 -48.80 -8.96 -15.72
N GLY A 342 -47.64 -9.27 -15.12
CA GLY A 342 -47.16 -10.64 -14.89
C GLY A 342 -46.64 -11.38 -16.13
N ASN A 343 -46.62 -10.72 -17.30
CA ASN A 343 -46.13 -11.32 -18.55
C ASN A 343 -44.60 -11.22 -18.62
N LYS A 344 -43.93 -12.20 -19.24
CA LYS A 344 -42.48 -12.09 -19.48
C LYS A 344 -42.17 -10.97 -20.48
N ARG A 345 -41.10 -10.22 -20.22
CA ARG A 345 -40.56 -9.16 -21.09
C ARG A 345 -39.22 -9.58 -21.70
N TYR A 346 -38.85 -8.99 -22.82
CA TYR A 346 -37.54 -9.18 -23.45
C TYR A 346 -36.87 -7.82 -23.65
N CYS A 347 -35.83 -7.52 -22.88
CA CYS A 347 -35.18 -6.23 -22.86
C CYS A 347 -33.77 -6.28 -23.46
N SER A 348 -33.33 -5.20 -24.09
CA SER A 348 -31.93 -5.07 -24.53
C SER A 348 -31.04 -4.37 -23.51
N ARG A 349 -29.72 -4.52 -23.67
CA ARG A 349 -28.68 -3.71 -23.01
C ARG A 349 -28.89 -2.18 -23.08
N ASN A 350 -29.68 -1.72 -24.04
CA ASN A 350 -29.99 -0.30 -24.28
C ASN A 350 -31.28 0.14 -23.55
N GLY A 351 -31.90 -0.73 -22.75
CA GLY A 351 -33.16 -0.46 -22.04
C GLY A 351 -34.41 -0.53 -22.92
N TYR A 352 -34.26 -0.89 -24.20
CA TYR A 352 -35.40 -1.03 -25.11
C TYR A 352 -36.16 -2.33 -24.89
N ASP A 353 -37.49 -2.25 -24.95
CA ASP A 353 -38.41 -3.39 -25.01
C ASP A 353 -38.41 -3.96 -26.43
N CYS A 354 -37.89 -5.18 -26.58
CA CYS A 354 -37.72 -5.82 -27.88
C CYS A 354 -39.00 -6.44 -28.45
N GLU A 355 -40.09 -6.54 -27.68
CA GLU A 355 -41.42 -6.84 -28.24
C GLU A 355 -42.01 -5.61 -28.96
N LYS A 356 -41.50 -4.40 -28.66
CA LYS A 356 -41.98 -3.12 -29.21
C LYS A 356 -40.92 -2.33 -30.00
N THR A 357 -39.78 -2.94 -30.28
CA THR A 357 -38.61 -2.30 -30.90
C THR A 357 -38.18 -3.03 -32.16
N VAL A 358 -38.29 -2.36 -33.31
CA VAL A 358 -37.94 -2.90 -34.62
C VAL A 358 -36.84 -2.03 -35.23
N ARG A 359 -35.59 -2.39 -34.92
CA ARG A 359 -34.40 -1.62 -35.28
C ARG A 359 -34.27 -1.41 -36.80
N ALA A 360 -34.68 -2.37 -37.61
CA ALA A 360 -34.68 -2.27 -39.06
C ALA A 360 -35.64 -1.20 -39.61
N ARG A 361 -36.72 -0.88 -38.89
CA ARG A 361 -37.73 0.14 -39.24
C ARG A 361 -37.48 1.49 -38.55
N GLY A 362 -36.54 1.54 -37.60
CA GLY A 362 -36.25 2.72 -36.80
C GLY A 362 -37.17 2.91 -35.59
N GLU A 363 -38.12 2.00 -35.37
CA GLU A 363 -39.08 1.97 -34.26
C GLU A 363 -38.35 1.58 -32.95
N LEU A 364 -38.23 2.50 -31.98
CA LEU A 364 -37.52 2.26 -30.71
C LEU A 364 -38.40 2.55 -29.49
N CYS A 365 -38.71 1.52 -28.70
CA CYS A 365 -39.52 1.64 -27.48
C CYS A 365 -38.70 1.34 -26.20
N MET A 366 -38.81 2.20 -25.19
CA MET A 366 -38.24 2.07 -23.83
C MET A 366 -39.37 2.16 -22.80
N GLY A 367 -39.27 1.41 -21.71
CA GLY A 367 -40.32 1.27 -20.71
C GLY A 367 -40.52 -0.21 -20.38
N ASN A 368 -41.70 -0.63 -19.94
CA ASN A 368 -42.01 -2.04 -19.62
C ASN A 368 -40.99 -2.64 -18.61
N ARG A 369 -40.48 -1.80 -17.68
CA ARG A 369 -39.36 -2.05 -16.75
C ARG A 369 -38.01 -2.44 -17.39
N CYS A 370 -37.85 -2.35 -18.71
CA CYS A 370 -36.58 -2.66 -19.40
C CYS A 370 -35.42 -1.73 -19.07
N ILE A 371 -35.69 -0.55 -18.48
CA ILE A 371 -34.67 0.39 -18.00
C ILE A 371 -33.72 -0.26 -16.98
N ASN A 372 -34.17 -1.22 -16.17
CA ASN A 372 -33.29 -1.93 -15.23
C ASN A 372 -32.15 -2.69 -15.93
N CYS A 373 -32.40 -3.24 -17.13
CA CYS A 373 -31.40 -3.94 -17.93
C CYS A 373 -30.26 -2.99 -18.40
N PHE A 374 -30.60 -1.73 -18.71
CA PHE A 374 -29.65 -0.69 -19.13
C PHE A 374 -28.63 -0.30 -18.05
N TYR A 375 -29.01 -0.46 -16.77
CA TYR A 375 -28.12 -0.28 -15.63
C TYR A 375 -27.38 -1.57 -15.25
N ALA A 376 -28.06 -2.72 -15.28
CA ALA A 376 -27.49 -4.01 -14.87
C ALA A 376 -26.37 -4.50 -15.82
N CYS A 377 -26.57 -4.38 -17.13
CA CYS A 377 -25.63 -4.92 -18.13
C CYS A 377 -24.22 -4.29 -18.08
N PRO A 378 -24.04 -2.95 -18.09
CA PRO A 378 -22.70 -2.35 -18.01
C PRO A 378 -21.93 -2.73 -16.73
N ARG A 379 -22.64 -2.99 -15.62
CA ARG A 379 -22.03 -3.44 -14.36
C ARG A 379 -21.55 -4.89 -14.43
N TYR A 380 -22.28 -5.76 -15.13
CA TYR A 380 -21.81 -7.12 -15.42
C TYR A 380 -20.63 -7.11 -16.39
N GLU A 381 -20.71 -6.35 -17.51
CA GLU A 381 -19.61 -6.22 -18.48
C GLU A 381 -18.31 -5.72 -17.82
N LYS A 382 -18.36 -4.66 -17.02
CA LYS A 382 -17.20 -4.13 -16.28
C LYS A 382 -16.64 -5.16 -15.28
N TRP A 383 -17.50 -5.93 -14.62
CA TRP A 383 -17.08 -6.95 -13.66
C TRP A 383 -16.42 -8.15 -14.36
N ILE A 384 -17.03 -8.71 -15.41
CA ILE A 384 -16.49 -9.89 -16.12
C ILE A 384 -15.17 -9.55 -16.84
N ASP A 385 -15.04 -8.34 -17.38
CA ASP A 385 -13.81 -7.83 -17.98
C ASP A 385 -12.68 -7.72 -16.93
N ASN A 386 -12.97 -7.24 -15.72
CA ASN A 386 -11.99 -7.19 -14.61
C ASN A 386 -11.58 -8.60 -14.17
N GLN A 387 -12.54 -9.50 -13.95
CA GLN A 387 -12.28 -10.89 -13.58
C GLN A 387 -11.43 -11.63 -14.63
N LYS A 388 -11.61 -11.31 -15.92
CA LYS A 388 -10.74 -11.81 -17.00
C LYS A 388 -9.29 -11.35 -16.83
N GLN A 389 -9.03 -10.12 -16.39
CA GLN A 389 -7.65 -9.66 -16.13
C GLN A 389 -7.03 -10.35 -14.91
N GLU A 390 -7.79 -10.51 -13.82
CA GLU A 390 -7.37 -11.26 -12.62
C GLU A 390 -7.04 -12.71 -12.98
N PHE A 391 -7.88 -13.35 -13.79
CA PHE A 391 -7.67 -14.70 -14.31
C PHE A 391 -6.41 -14.81 -15.18
N LEU A 392 -6.26 -13.96 -16.20
CA LEU A 392 -5.12 -14.03 -17.13
C LEU A 392 -3.79 -13.79 -16.41
N LYS A 393 -3.77 -12.89 -15.43
CA LYS A 393 -2.59 -12.63 -14.57
C LYS A 393 -2.18 -13.88 -13.78
N GLN A 394 -3.15 -14.59 -13.21
CA GLN A 394 -2.92 -15.80 -12.44
C GLN A 394 -2.61 -17.02 -13.33
N LYS A 395 -3.29 -17.21 -14.47
CA LYS A 395 -2.99 -18.25 -15.49
C LYS A 395 -1.52 -18.16 -15.94
N LYS A 396 -1.01 -16.95 -16.15
CA LYS A 396 0.39 -16.69 -16.54
C LYS A 396 1.38 -16.91 -15.39
N LYS A 397 0.98 -16.67 -14.13
CA LYS A 397 1.78 -17.01 -12.94
C LYS A 397 1.90 -18.53 -12.75
N TYR A 398 0.80 -19.30 -12.90
CA TYR A 398 0.82 -20.77 -12.82
C TYR A 398 1.82 -21.37 -13.83
N ALA A 399 1.72 -20.95 -15.09
CA ALA A 399 2.62 -21.36 -16.16
C ALA A 399 4.10 -21.07 -15.83
N LYS A 400 4.38 -20.00 -15.08
CA LYS A 400 5.74 -19.62 -14.71
C LYS A 400 6.30 -20.45 -13.55
N GLU A 401 5.55 -20.68 -12.48
CA GLU A 401 6.06 -21.47 -11.34
C GLU A 401 6.33 -22.92 -11.74
N ILE A 402 5.39 -23.53 -12.46
CA ILE A 402 5.50 -24.91 -12.97
C ILE A 402 6.65 -25.10 -13.98
N SER A 403 7.07 -24.05 -14.70
CA SER A 403 8.22 -24.11 -15.61
C SER A 403 9.57 -23.77 -14.96
N ASN A 404 9.59 -23.12 -13.79
CA ASN A 404 10.83 -22.70 -13.13
C ASN A 404 11.30 -23.60 -11.98
N SER A 405 10.46 -24.51 -11.46
CA SER A 405 10.85 -25.57 -10.52
C SER A 405 12.16 -26.29 -10.90
N GLY A 406 12.35 -26.58 -12.20
CA GLY A 406 13.53 -27.24 -12.75
C GLY A 406 14.82 -26.40 -12.81
N ARG A 407 14.76 -25.07 -12.70
CA ARG A 407 15.94 -24.20 -12.83
C ARG A 407 16.58 -23.88 -11.47
N GLN A 408 17.79 -24.39 -11.25
CA GLN A 408 18.62 -24.03 -10.10
C GLN A 408 19.05 -22.55 -10.13
N LYS A 409 18.33 -21.66 -9.44
CA LYS A 409 18.98 -20.48 -8.84
C LYS A 409 19.97 -20.97 -7.79
N ARG A 410 21.27 -20.67 -7.97
CA ARG A 410 22.34 -21.01 -7.01
C ARG A 410 22.22 -20.14 -5.75
N SER A 411 21.35 -20.54 -4.82
CA SER A 411 21.36 -20.05 -3.43
C SER A 411 22.45 -20.76 -2.64
N THR A 412 23.11 -20.04 -1.73
CA THR A 412 24.13 -20.59 -0.81
C THR A 412 23.55 -21.21 0.46
N ASN A 413 22.23 -21.11 0.69
CA ASN A 413 21.55 -21.79 1.80
C ASN A 413 20.86 -23.07 1.28
N ASN A 414 21.09 -24.21 1.94
CA ASN A 414 20.61 -25.54 1.50
C ASN A 414 19.11 -25.83 1.75
N TYR A 415 18.42 -25.00 2.55
CA TYR A 415 17.03 -25.29 2.94
C TYR A 415 16.04 -25.12 1.76
N LYS A 416 15.37 -26.22 1.40
CA LYS A 416 14.20 -26.23 0.50
C LYS A 416 12.92 -26.20 1.35
N GLY A 417 12.29 -25.04 1.47
CA GLY A 417 11.00 -24.88 2.15
C GLY A 417 9.85 -25.65 1.49
N TYR A 418 8.71 -25.72 2.18
CA TYR A 418 7.58 -26.56 1.79
C TYR A 418 7.05 -26.25 0.38
N ASP A 419 7.00 -24.96 -0.01
CA ASP A 419 6.50 -24.51 -1.32
C ASP A 419 7.13 -25.30 -2.47
N ARG A 420 8.45 -25.48 -2.39
CA ARG A 420 9.21 -26.19 -3.41
C ARG A 420 8.91 -27.69 -3.38
N LYS A 421 8.80 -28.29 -2.20
CA LYS A 421 8.43 -29.71 -2.09
C LYS A 421 7.05 -29.95 -2.73
N PHE A 422 6.12 -28.99 -2.58
CA PHE A 422 4.80 -29.01 -3.22
C PHE A 422 4.88 -28.85 -4.74
N TYR A 423 5.59 -27.84 -5.29
CA TYR A 423 5.74 -27.68 -6.74
C TYR A 423 6.53 -28.82 -7.41
N ASP A 424 7.60 -29.32 -6.77
CA ASP A 424 8.38 -30.49 -7.23
C ASP A 424 7.47 -31.76 -7.29
N GLU A 425 6.35 -31.81 -6.55
CA GLU A 425 5.33 -32.88 -6.61
C GLU A 425 4.20 -32.59 -7.62
N LEU A 426 3.58 -31.41 -7.56
CA LEU A 426 2.50 -30.96 -8.45
C LEU A 426 2.88 -31.04 -9.94
N GLN A 427 4.15 -30.75 -10.27
CA GLN A 427 4.65 -30.80 -11.64
C GLN A 427 4.55 -32.18 -12.31
N ASN A 428 4.63 -33.27 -11.54
CA ASN A 428 4.65 -34.63 -12.11
C ASN A 428 3.35 -34.94 -12.87
N GLU A 429 2.20 -34.61 -12.25
CA GLU A 429 0.89 -34.85 -12.85
C GLU A 429 0.29 -33.58 -13.50
N TYR A 430 0.41 -32.41 -12.86
CA TYR A 430 -0.23 -31.16 -13.29
C TYR A 430 0.75 -30.13 -13.87
N GLY A 431 1.88 -30.62 -14.41
CA GLY A 431 2.91 -29.84 -15.08
C GLY A 431 2.49 -29.11 -16.37
N GLY A 432 1.24 -29.29 -16.82
CA GLY A 432 0.64 -28.53 -17.92
C GLY A 432 -0.54 -27.71 -17.42
N VAL A 433 -0.55 -26.41 -17.71
CA VAL A 433 -1.57 -25.43 -17.25
C VAL A 433 -3.00 -25.94 -17.43
N ASN A 434 -3.31 -26.49 -18.61
CA ASN A 434 -4.66 -26.93 -18.95
C ASN A 434 -5.17 -28.08 -18.07
N LYS A 435 -4.29 -28.93 -17.48
CA LYS A 435 -4.69 -29.97 -16.52
C LYS A 435 -5.13 -29.40 -15.16
N PHE A 436 -4.57 -28.25 -14.77
CA PHE A 436 -4.95 -27.57 -13.53
C PHE A 436 -6.26 -26.79 -13.71
N LEU A 437 -6.38 -26.07 -14.84
CA LEU A 437 -7.62 -25.41 -15.24
C LEU A 437 -8.78 -26.41 -15.41
N ASP A 438 -8.48 -27.64 -15.86
CA ASP A 438 -9.40 -28.80 -15.86
C ASP A 438 -10.04 -29.09 -14.50
N LEU A 439 -9.31 -28.90 -13.39
CA LEU A 439 -9.84 -29.13 -12.04
C LEU A 439 -10.61 -27.92 -11.52
N LEU A 440 -10.20 -26.68 -11.84
CA LEU A 440 -10.98 -25.48 -11.50
C LEU A 440 -12.39 -25.54 -12.12
N ASN A 441 -12.49 -25.99 -13.38
CA ASN A 441 -13.78 -26.24 -14.05
C ASN A 441 -14.65 -27.27 -13.33
N LYS A 442 -14.06 -28.14 -12.48
CA LYS A 442 -14.79 -29.18 -11.75
C LYS A 442 -15.22 -28.77 -10.35
N GLU A 443 -14.87 -27.58 -9.87
CA GLU A 443 -15.42 -27.04 -8.62
C GLU A 443 -16.96 -27.01 -8.70
N LYS A 444 -17.64 -27.34 -7.59
CA LYS A 444 -19.11 -27.50 -7.60
C LYS A 444 -19.81 -26.20 -8.02
N THR A 445 -19.37 -25.06 -7.47
CA THR A 445 -19.91 -23.73 -7.79
C THR A 445 -19.79 -23.37 -9.27
N CYS A 446 -18.77 -23.90 -9.97
CA CYS A 446 -18.59 -23.73 -11.41
C CYS A 446 -19.44 -24.71 -12.23
N LYS A 447 -19.56 -25.97 -11.81
CA LYS A 447 -20.43 -26.99 -12.43
C LYS A 447 -21.91 -26.63 -12.35
N ASP A 448 -22.34 -26.00 -11.26
CA ASP A 448 -23.72 -25.54 -11.04
C ASP A 448 -24.15 -24.43 -12.04
N ILE A 449 -23.22 -23.84 -12.81
CA ILE A 449 -23.52 -22.95 -13.94
C ILE A 449 -23.77 -23.81 -15.17
N THR A 450 -25.01 -24.31 -15.28
CA THR A 450 -25.42 -25.28 -16.31
C THR A 450 -26.05 -24.67 -17.56
N ASP A 451 -26.24 -23.35 -17.63
CA ASP A 451 -26.96 -22.74 -18.75
C ASP A 451 -26.10 -22.67 -20.03
N GLU A 452 -26.55 -23.39 -21.06
CA GLU A 452 -25.96 -23.40 -22.40
C GLU A 452 -26.10 -22.04 -23.12
N LYS A 453 -26.95 -21.13 -22.62
CA LYS A 453 -27.12 -19.78 -23.15
C LYS A 453 -26.10 -18.77 -22.60
N GLU A 454 -25.78 -18.86 -21.32
CA GLU A 454 -24.98 -17.86 -20.58
C GLU A 454 -23.49 -18.23 -20.40
N GLY A 455 -23.07 -19.28 -21.10
CA GLY A 455 -21.67 -19.68 -21.22
C GLY A 455 -21.19 -20.53 -20.06
N LYS A 456 -21.01 -21.82 -20.36
CA LYS A 456 -20.37 -22.82 -19.49
C LYS A 456 -18.97 -22.38 -19.08
N ILE A 457 -18.55 -22.74 -17.86
CA ILE A 457 -17.19 -22.48 -17.37
C ILE A 457 -16.19 -23.48 -17.99
N ASP A 458 -15.29 -22.97 -18.83
CA ASP A 458 -14.01 -23.62 -19.16
C ASP A 458 -12.84 -22.61 -19.16
N PHE A 459 -12.08 -22.60 -18.06
CA PHE A 459 -10.89 -21.77 -17.90
C PHE A 459 -9.74 -22.12 -18.87
N LYS A 460 -9.72 -23.33 -19.46
CA LYS A 460 -8.64 -23.77 -20.36
C LYS A 460 -8.53 -22.91 -21.61
N GLU A 461 -9.66 -22.48 -22.14
CA GLU A 461 -9.79 -21.88 -23.47
C GLU A 461 -8.87 -20.66 -23.67
N ASP A 462 -8.70 -20.27 -24.93
CA ASP A 462 -7.89 -19.12 -25.29
C ASP A 462 -8.61 -17.80 -25.00
N HIS A 463 -8.58 -17.44 -23.72
CA HIS A 463 -9.06 -16.18 -23.18
C HIS A 463 -8.11 -15.01 -23.43
N ASP A 464 -6.97 -15.16 -24.12
CA ASP A 464 -6.04 -14.05 -24.37
C ASP A 464 -6.52 -13.07 -25.48
N ASN A 465 -7.53 -13.44 -26.27
CA ASN A 465 -8.16 -12.55 -27.24
C ASN A 465 -9.14 -11.55 -26.59
N TYR A 466 -9.23 -10.33 -27.15
CA TYR A 466 -10.00 -9.21 -26.57
C TYR A 466 -11.53 -9.29 -26.76
N ASN A 467 -12.04 -10.13 -27.66
CA ASN A 467 -13.48 -10.22 -27.94
C ASN A 467 -14.20 -11.08 -26.90
N ASN A 468 -14.80 -10.46 -25.89
CA ASN A 468 -15.67 -11.11 -24.88
C ASN A 468 -17.11 -11.35 -25.39
N SER A 469 -17.33 -11.23 -26.70
CA SER A 469 -18.62 -11.43 -27.39
C SER A 469 -18.76 -12.85 -27.98
N ASP A 470 -17.78 -13.71 -27.78
CA ASP A 470 -17.78 -15.08 -28.30
C ASP A 470 -18.47 -16.03 -27.31
N LYS A 471 -19.71 -16.38 -27.62
CA LYS A 471 -20.55 -17.25 -26.80
C LYS A 471 -20.00 -18.67 -26.65
N GLU A 472 -19.25 -19.16 -27.64
CA GLU A 472 -18.64 -20.50 -27.56
C GLU A 472 -17.53 -20.54 -26.50
N LYS A 473 -16.87 -19.40 -26.23
CA LYS A 473 -15.79 -19.24 -25.22
C LYS A 473 -16.33 -18.81 -23.84
N GLY A 474 -17.42 -19.46 -23.41
CA GLY A 474 -18.44 -18.95 -22.49
C GLY A 474 -18.00 -18.44 -21.09
N THR A 475 -16.77 -18.71 -20.65
CA THR A 475 -16.30 -18.36 -19.29
C THR A 475 -16.43 -16.87 -18.97
N PHE A 476 -15.86 -16.01 -19.82
CA PHE A 476 -15.86 -14.54 -19.66
C PHE A 476 -16.81 -13.84 -20.65
N TYR A 477 -17.86 -14.55 -21.07
CA TYR A 477 -18.85 -14.01 -22.01
C TYR A 477 -19.72 -12.91 -21.40
N ARG A 478 -20.07 -11.90 -22.23
CA ARG A 478 -20.79 -10.68 -21.84
C ARG A 478 -22.32 -10.81 -21.68
N SER A 479 -22.86 -12.03 -21.77
CA SER A 479 -24.27 -12.43 -21.53
C SER A 479 -25.25 -12.17 -22.69
N ASP A 480 -26.05 -13.18 -23.06
CA ASP A 480 -27.13 -13.09 -24.07
C ASP A 480 -28.19 -12.07 -23.61
N TYR A 481 -28.38 -11.93 -22.30
CA TYR A 481 -29.24 -10.92 -21.69
C TYR A 481 -28.81 -9.49 -22.06
N CYS A 482 -27.51 -9.28 -22.29
CA CYS A 482 -26.88 -7.99 -22.52
C CYS A 482 -26.52 -7.68 -23.99
N GLU A 483 -27.25 -8.30 -24.92
CA GLU A 483 -27.22 -7.94 -26.33
C GLU A 483 -28.26 -6.84 -26.70
N PRO A 484 -28.11 -6.17 -27.85
CA PRO A 484 -29.16 -5.34 -28.45
C PRO A 484 -30.43 -6.15 -28.81
N CYS A 485 -31.55 -5.47 -29.08
CA CYS A 485 -32.70 -6.18 -29.68
C CYS A 485 -32.35 -6.76 -31.07
N PRO A 486 -32.94 -7.89 -31.48
CA PRO A 486 -32.88 -8.39 -32.86
C PRO A 486 -33.35 -7.35 -33.88
N LEU A 487 -32.98 -7.48 -35.16
CA LEU A 487 -33.27 -6.44 -36.15
C LEU A 487 -34.77 -6.24 -36.39
N CYS A 488 -35.53 -7.34 -36.43
CA CYS A 488 -37.00 -7.36 -36.54
C CYS A 488 -37.74 -7.42 -35.18
N GLY A 489 -37.06 -7.28 -34.04
CA GLY A 489 -37.67 -7.46 -32.71
C GLY A 489 -37.96 -8.92 -32.33
N VAL A 490 -38.74 -9.14 -31.27
CA VAL A 490 -39.20 -10.47 -30.81
C VAL A 490 -40.73 -10.56 -30.72
N LYS A 491 -41.26 -11.77 -30.83
CA LYS A 491 -42.66 -12.09 -30.57
C LYS A 491 -42.76 -12.86 -29.25
N CYS A 492 -43.54 -12.39 -28.26
CA CYS A 492 -43.77 -13.14 -27.02
C CYS A 492 -45.12 -13.86 -27.06
N GLN A 493 -45.13 -15.18 -26.84
CA GLN A 493 -46.34 -16.00 -26.73
C GLN A 493 -46.16 -17.09 -25.65
N GLY A 494 -47.17 -17.30 -24.80
CA GLY A 494 -47.16 -18.39 -23.80
C GLY A 494 -45.98 -18.36 -22.82
N GLY A 495 -45.47 -17.17 -22.47
CA GLY A 495 -44.30 -17.03 -21.59
C GLY A 495 -42.95 -17.38 -22.24
N THR A 496 -42.89 -17.44 -23.57
CA THR A 496 -41.65 -17.57 -24.35
C THR A 496 -41.58 -16.48 -25.40
N CYS A 497 -40.40 -15.86 -25.59
CA CYS A 497 -40.17 -14.83 -26.59
C CYS A 497 -39.17 -15.32 -27.64
N THR A 498 -39.50 -15.21 -28.91
CA THR A 498 -38.69 -15.68 -30.04
C THR A 498 -38.40 -14.52 -31.02
N PRO A 499 -37.17 -14.33 -31.50
CA PRO A 499 -36.87 -13.36 -32.55
C PRO A 499 -37.74 -13.54 -33.79
N HIS A 500 -38.08 -12.43 -34.45
CA HIS A 500 -38.64 -12.48 -35.80
C HIS A 500 -37.58 -12.89 -36.82
N PRO A 501 -37.93 -13.65 -37.88
CA PRO A 501 -36.99 -14.01 -38.94
C PRO A 501 -36.45 -12.76 -39.67
N GLU A 502 -35.13 -12.69 -39.87
CA GLU A 502 -34.47 -11.54 -40.51
C GLU A 502 -34.48 -11.60 -42.05
N ASP A 503 -35.00 -12.69 -42.64
CA ASP A 503 -35.22 -12.90 -44.08
C ASP A 503 -36.61 -12.44 -44.56
N GLN A 504 -37.47 -12.00 -43.65
CA GLN A 504 -38.84 -11.52 -43.94
C GLN A 504 -38.98 -10.02 -43.68
N GLU A 505 -40.02 -9.40 -44.23
CA GLU A 505 -40.31 -7.99 -43.97
C GLU A 505 -40.69 -7.79 -42.49
N CYS A 506 -39.84 -7.10 -41.72
CA CYS A 506 -40.05 -6.92 -40.29
C CYS A 506 -41.43 -6.28 -40.00
N PRO A 507 -42.17 -6.74 -38.97
CA PRO A 507 -43.48 -6.23 -38.64
C PRO A 507 -43.45 -4.73 -38.30
N SER A 508 -44.46 -3.98 -38.75
CA SER A 508 -44.76 -2.66 -38.18
C SER A 508 -45.54 -2.88 -36.89
N ILE A 509 -45.01 -2.44 -35.76
CA ILE A 509 -45.68 -2.62 -34.46
C ILE A 509 -46.54 -1.39 -34.15
N TYR A 510 -46.07 -0.22 -34.60
CA TYR A 510 -46.83 1.03 -34.58
C TYR A 510 -46.90 1.66 -35.98
N LYS A 511 -47.82 2.62 -36.14
CA LYS A 511 -47.88 3.48 -37.32
C LYS A 511 -46.80 4.55 -37.18
N ILE A 512 -45.80 4.53 -38.06
CA ILE A 512 -44.77 5.57 -38.11
C ILE A 512 -45.43 6.93 -38.41
N TYR A 513 -45.22 7.91 -37.55
CA TYR A 513 -45.70 9.28 -37.78
C TYR A 513 -44.78 9.99 -38.78
N ASN A 514 -45.35 10.44 -39.89
CA ASN A 514 -44.68 11.26 -40.89
C ASN A 514 -45.20 12.71 -40.73
N PRO A 515 -44.45 13.60 -40.07
CA PRO A 515 -44.89 14.97 -39.82
C PRO A 515 -44.98 15.80 -41.10
N ASP A 516 -45.96 16.70 -41.14
CA ASP A 516 -46.04 17.79 -42.11
C ASP A 516 -45.12 18.95 -41.69
N PRO A 517 -44.52 19.72 -42.62
CA PRO A 517 -43.72 20.91 -42.28
C PRO A 517 -44.45 21.98 -41.45
N SER A 518 -45.79 21.95 -41.41
CA SER A 518 -46.63 22.86 -40.61
C SER A 518 -46.97 22.35 -39.20
N ASP A 519 -46.60 21.10 -38.84
CA ASP A 519 -46.92 20.53 -37.53
C ASP A 519 -46.16 21.21 -36.37
N PRO A 520 -46.81 21.45 -35.21
CA PRO A 520 -46.13 21.97 -34.03
C PRO A 520 -44.96 21.08 -33.62
N SER A 521 -43.77 21.68 -33.46
CA SER A 521 -42.54 20.95 -33.14
C SER A 521 -41.62 21.70 -32.19
N THR A 522 -40.76 20.95 -31.50
CA THR A 522 -39.73 21.45 -30.61
C THR A 522 -38.41 20.78 -30.97
N ASP A 523 -37.39 21.59 -31.26
CA ASP A 523 -36.04 21.11 -31.52
C ASP A 523 -35.31 20.92 -30.18
N ILE A 524 -34.83 19.70 -29.94
CA ILE A 524 -34.19 19.25 -28.69
C ILE A 524 -32.84 18.62 -29.03
N THR A 525 -31.75 19.35 -28.76
CA THR A 525 -30.37 18.87 -28.99
C THR A 525 -29.80 18.32 -27.69
N ILE A 526 -29.53 17.01 -27.62
CA ILE A 526 -29.06 16.33 -26.40
C ILE A 526 -27.62 15.82 -26.54
N LEU A 527 -26.83 15.89 -25.46
CA LEU A 527 -25.50 15.28 -25.40
C LEU A 527 -25.65 13.75 -25.32
N SER A 528 -25.11 13.04 -26.31
CA SER A 528 -25.19 11.58 -26.42
C SER A 528 -24.21 10.89 -25.49
N SER A 529 -24.70 10.01 -24.60
CA SER A 529 -23.85 9.08 -23.84
C SER A 529 -23.41 7.86 -24.67
N GLY A 530 -24.15 7.53 -25.75
CA GLY A 530 -23.94 6.33 -26.57
C GLY A 530 -24.53 5.04 -25.99
N GLU A 531 -24.48 3.97 -26.78
CA GLU A 531 -25.18 2.70 -26.52
C GLU A 531 -24.20 1.53 -26.24
N GLY A 532 -22.93 1.66 -26.63
CA GLY A 532 -21.85 0.69 -26.33
C GLY A 532 -21.27 0.83 -24.91
N HIS A 533 -20.59 -0.24 -24.45
CA HIS A 533 -20.00 -0.34 -23.10
C HIS A 533 -19.09 0.84 -22.73
N ASP A 534 -18.15 1.19 -23.60
CA ASP A 534 -17.17 2.25 -23.34
C ASP A 534 -17.67 3.65 -23.73
N ASP A 535 -18.81 3.75 -24.44
CA ASP A 535 -19.20 4.95 -25.18
C ASP A 535 -19.32 6.15 -24.25
N ILE A 536 -19.94 5.96 -23.08
CA ILE A 536 -20.11 6.96 -22.03
C ILE A 536 -18.78 7.61 -21.65
N ASN A 537 -17.76 6.80 -21.38
CA ASN A 537 -16.43 7.27 -21.00
C ASN A 537 -15.77 8.02 -22.16
N LYS A 538 -15.87 7.48 -23.39
CA LYS A 538 -15.29 8.05 -24.63
C LYS A 538 -15.95 9.39 -25.03
N LYS A 539 -17.28 9.49 -24.95
CA LYS A 539 -18.05 10.68 -25.33
C LYS A 539 -17.95 11.78 -24.28
N LEU A 540 -18.00 11.45 -22.98
CA LEU A 540 -17.72 12.42 -21.93
C LEU A 540 -16.28 12.95 -22.01
N ASP A 541 -15.28 12.11 -22.29
CA ASP A 541 -13.91 12.56 -22.55
C ASP A 541 -13.82 13.51 -23.75
N ALA A 542 -14.54 13.23 -24.84
CA ALA A 542 -14.55 14.06 -26.05
C ALA A 542 -15.30 15.39 -25.84
N PHE A 543 -16.37 15.40 -25.03
CA PHE A 543 -17.04 16.61 -24.54
C PHE A 543 -16.10 17.46 -23.66
N CYS A 544 -15.35 16.83 -22.74
CA CYS A 544 -14.41 17.55 -21.88
C CYS A 544 -13.27 18.21 -22.64
N LYS A 545 -12.73 17.54 -23.67
CA LYS A 545 -11.55 18.00 -24.43
C LYS A 545 -11.81 19.19 -25.36
N ASN A 546 -13.07 19.48 -25.70
CA ASN A 546 -13.43 20.50 -26.69
C ASN A 546 -14.22 21.67 -26.08
N SER A 547 -14.16 22.83 -26.75
CA SER A 547 -14.99 24.01 -26.49
C SER A 547 -15.81 24.46 -27.71
N ASN A 548 -15.51 23.94 -28.90
CA ASN A 548 -16.12 24.33 -30.18
C ASN A 548 -16.77 23.10 -30.83
N ASP A 549 -17.75 23.34 -31.70
CA ASP A 549 -18.68 22.34 -32.20
C ASP A 549 -18.02 21.12 -32.86
N ASN A 550 -18.26 19.95 -32.25
CA ASN A 550 -18.13 18.67 -32.91
C ASN A 550 -19.50 17.97 -32.86
N SER A 551 -20.27 18.13 -33.94
CA SER A 551 -21.67 17.71 -34.04
C SER A 551 -21.89 16.19 -33.84
N SER A 552 -20.83 15.39 -33.89
CA SER A 552 -20.87 13.95 -33.61
C SER A 552 -21.15 13.59 -32.13
N LEU A 553 -21.01 14.54 -31.20
CA LEU A 553 -21.29 14.33 -29.77
C LEU A 553 -22.75 14.53 -29.39
N TYR A 554 -23.50 15.29 -30.19
CA TYR A 554 -24.89 15.64 -29.91
C TYR A 554 -25.87 14.86 -30.77
N GLU A 555 -27.09 14.74 -30.28
CA GLU A 555 -28.22 14.18 -31.03
C GLU A 555 -29.26 15.26 -31.23
N GLU A 556 -29.46 15.66 -32.48
CA GLU A 556 -30.53 16.56 -32.89
C GLU A 556 -31.82 15.75 -33.04
N TRP A 557 -32.74 15.93 -32.10
CA TRP A 557 -34.08 15.37 -32.13
C TRP A 557 -35.10 16.47 -32.36
N LYS A 558 -36.10 16.19 -33.20
CA LYS A 558 -37.25 17.07 -33.44
C LYS A 558 -38.50 16.34 -32.96
N CYS A 559 -39.11 16.86 -31.90
CA CYS A 559 -40.31 16.29 -31.29
C CYS A 559 -41.54 17.04 -31.79
N TYR A 560 -42.55 16.29 -32.22
CA TYR A 560 -43.81 16.77 -32.78
C TYR A 560 -44.96 16.33 -31.89
N TYR A 561 -45.93 17.24 -31.67
CA TYR A 561 -47.20 16.92 -31.02
C TYR A 561 -48.33 17.62 -31.77
N LYS A 562 -49.26 16.82 -32.30
CA LYS A 562 -50.47 17.30 -32.99
C LYS A 562 -51.74 16.84 -32.28
N ASP A 563 -51.75 15.56 -31.89
CA ASP A 563 -52.74 14.93 -31.04
C ASP A 563 -52.15 13.62 -30.47
N ALA A 564 -52.88 12.94 -29.58
CA ALA A 564 -52.43 11.72 -28.91
C ALA A 564 -52.30 10.45 -29.81
N GLN A 565 -52.55 10.55 -31.12
CA GLN A 565 -52.24 9.52 -32.12
C GLN A 565 -51.20 10.00 -33.16
N ASN A 566 -50.84 11.28 -33.14
CA ASN A 566 -49.96 11.95 -34.09
C ASN A 566 -48.90 12.76 -33.32
N GLU A 567 -48.05 12.05 -32.58
CA GLU A 567 -46.85 12.57 -31.92
C GLU A 567 -45.64 11.68 -32.23
N ALA A 568 -44.44 12.29 -32.25
CA ALA A 568 -43.17 11.56 -32.33
C ALA A 568 -41.96 12.46 -32.07
N CYS A 569 -40.92 11.89 -31.47
CA CYS A 569 -39.56 12.42 -31.54
C CYS A 569 -38.77 11.67 -32.63
N ILE A 570 -38.27 12.42 -33.62
CA ILE A 570 -37.52 11.91 -34.77
C ILE A 570 -36.08 12.44 -34.71
N LYS A 571 -35.09 11.57 -34.96
CA LYS A 571 -33.68 11.97 -35.02
C LYS A 571 -33.32 12.43 -36.42
N GLU A 572 -32.90 13.69 -36.55
CA GLU A 572 -32.64 14.31 -37.86
C GLU A 572 -31.38 13.80 -38.56
N LYS A 573 -30.34 13.45 -37.79
CA LYS A 573 -29.06 12.96 -38.30
C LYS A 573 -28.80 11.50 -37.88
N PRO A 574 -29.21 10.49 -38.69
CA PRO A 574 -28.86 9.09 -38.46
C PRO A 574 -27.42 8.80 -38.90
N LEU A 575 -26.57 8.37 -37.95
CA LEU A 575 -25.15 8.03 -38.18
C LEU A 575 -24.91 7.00 -39.30
N ASP A 576 -25.81 6.02 -39.43
CA ASP A 576 -25.67 4.91 -40.40
C ASP A 576 -26.39 5.15 -41.74
N GLY A 577 -26.94 6.35 -41.96
CA GLY A 577 -27.41 6.83 -43.27
C GLY A 577 -28.59 6.10 -43.94
N LYS A 578 -29.21 5.10 -43.30
CA LYS A 578 -30.25 4.25 -43.94
C LYS A 578 -31.66 4.34 -43.36
N VAL A 579 -31.83 4.69 -42.08
CA VAL A 579 -33.15 4.68 -41.40
C VAL A 579 -33.22 5.85 -40.40
N LYS A 580 -34.31 6.62 -40.40
CA LYS A 580 -34.57 7.62 -39.35
C LYS A 580 -34.95 6.88 -38.04
N LYS A 581 -34.27 7.17 -36.93
CA LYS A 581 -34.66 6.65 -35.61
C LYS A 581 -35.85 7.46 -35.08
N GLN A 582 -36.90 6.78 -34.63
CA GLN A 582 -38.14 7.38 -34.14
C GLN A 582 -38.59 6.76 -32.81
N LYS A 583 -39.15 7.61 -31.96
CA LYS A 583 -39.70 7.28 -30.64
C LYS A 583 -41.02 8.04 -30.49
N SER A 584 -41.95 7.57 -29.66
CA SER A 584 -42.91 8.51 -29.05
C SER A 584 -42.16 9.47 -28.12
N TYR A 585 -42.77 10.60 -27.81
CA TYR A 585 -42.23 11.54 -26.84
C TYR A 585 -41.97 10.87 -25.47
N ASN A 586 -42.87 10.02 -24.98
CA ASN A 586 -42.66 9.29 -23.72
C ASN A 586 -41.46 8.31 -23.81
N ASN A 587 -41.29 7.61 -24.96
CA ASN A 587 -40.13 6.77 -25.22
C ASN A 587 -38.80 7.56 -25.32
N PHE A 588 -38.86 8.82 -25.77
CA PHE A 588 -37.72 9.76 -25.80
C PHE A 588 -37.41 10.32 -24.41
N PHE A 589 -38.44 10.66 -23.65
CA PHE A 589 -38.36 11.13 -22.27
C PHE A 589 -37.66 10.10 -21.37
N TYR A 590 -38.13 8.85 -21.35
CA TYR A 590 -37.50 7.77 -20.59
C TYR A 590 -36.04 7.53 -21.00
N TYR A 591 -35.77 7.58 -22.31
CA TYR A 591 -34.42 7.47 -22.86
C TYR A 591 -33.49 8.57 -22.32
N TRP A 592 -33.95 9.83 -22.30
CA TRP A 592 -33.16 10.92 -21.74
C TRP A 592 -32.94 10.79 -20.24
N VAL A 593 -33.99 10.48 -19.45
CA VAL A 593 -33.90 10.33 -17.99
C VAL A 593 -32.95 9.19 -17.60
N ALA A 594 -33.06 8.02 -18.24
CA ALA A 594 -32.19 6.88 -17.97
C ALA A 594 -30.72 7.18 -18.29
N HIS A 595 -30.47 7.89 -19.39
CA HIS A 595 -29.13 8.35 -19.77
C HIS A 595 -28.56 9.40 -18.80
N MET A 596 -29.39 10.37 -18.34
CA MET A 596 -28.99 11.38 -17.36
C MET A 596 -28.52 10.71 -16.04
N LEU A 597 -29.32 9.79 -15.51
CA LEU A 597 -29.00 9.04 -14.28
C LEU A 597 -27.70 8.23 -14.42
N LYS A 598 -27.52 7.52 -15.55
CA LYS A 598 -26.31 6.73 -15.84
C LYS A 598 -25.06 7.61 -15.96
N ASP A 599 -25.18 8.77 -16.61
CA ASP A 599 -24.09 9.74 -16.74
C ASP A 599 -23.72 10.38 -15.39
N SER A 600 -24.69 10.77 -14.56
CA SER A 600 -24.48 11.24 -13.18
C SER A 600 -23.72 10.19 -12.36
N ILE A 601 -24.17 8.93 -12.38
CA ILE A 601 -23.51 7.82 -11.70
C ILE A 601 -22.05 7.67 -12.16
N HIS A 602 -21.80 7.66 -13.48
CA HIS A 602 -20.44 7.56 -14.03
C HIS A 602 -19.55 8.75 -13.63
N TRP A 603 -20.10 9.97 -13.59
CA TRP A 603 -19.42 11.15 -13.09
C TRP A 603 -19.02 10.99 -11.61
N ARG A 604 -20.00 10.70 -10.74
CA ARG A 604 -19.80 10.58 -9.28
C ARG A 604 -18.81 9.46 -8.92
N THR A 605 -18.86 8.31 -9.61
CA THR A 605 -18.08 7.10 -9.27
C THR A 605 -16.71 6.99 -9.96
N GLU A 606 -16.61 7.29 -11.26
CA GLU A 606 -15.40 7.04 -12.06
C GLU A 606 -14.56 8.30 -12.30
N LYS A 607 -15.21 9.43 -12.63
CA LYS A 607 -14.52 10.67 -13.03
C LYS A 607 -14.10 11.50 -11.82
N ILE A 608 -15.05 12.00 -11.02
CA ILE A 608 -14.77 12.98 -9.95
C ILE A 608 -14.64 12.39 -8.54
N LYS A 609 -14.91 11.09 -8.32
CA LYS A 609 -14.81 10.44 -7.00
C LYS A 609 -13.54 10.82 -6.23
N LYS A 610 -12.38 10.63 -6.86
CA LYS A 610 -11.06 10.94 -6.27
C LYS A 610 -10.87 12.44 -5.98
N CYS A 611 -11.58 13.32 -6.66
CA CYS A 611 -11.56 14.76 -6.39
C CYS A 611 -12.47 15.15 -5.22
N LEU A 612 -13.50 14.36 -4.92
CA LEU A 612 -14.32 14.50 -3.71
C LEU A 612 -13.60 13.92 -2.48
N GLU A 613 -13.04 12.70 -2.60
CA GLU A 613 -12.39 11.97 -1.48
C GLU A 613 -11.13 12.64 -0.92
N ASN A 614 -10.29 13.25 -1.76
CA ASN A 614 -8.95 13.70 -1.35
C ASN A 614 -8.93 15.01 -0.51
N GLY A 615 -10.08 15.66 -0.31
CA GLY A 615 -10.22 16.91 0.43
C GLY A 615 -9.69 18.16 -0.28
N THR A 616 -10.21 19.33 0.09
CA THR A 616 -9.89 20.65 -0.52
C THR A 616 -8.40 20.90 -0.69
N LYS A 617 -7.60 20.72 0.38
CA LYS A 617 -6.15 20.94 0.38
C LYS A 617 -5.34 20.06 -0.59
N THR A 618 -5.87 18.91 -1.01
CA THR A 618 -5.24 18.02 -2.01
C THR A 618 -5.81 18.26 -3.41
N ARG A 619 -7.11 18.56 -3.51
CA ARG A 619 -7.79 18.91 -4.76
C ARG A 619 -7.22 20.18 -5.39
N CYS A 620 -6.96 21.19 -4.56
CA CYS A 620 -6.61 22.54 -5.00
C CYS A 620 -5.09 22.81 -5.08
N LYS A 621 -4.24 21.90 -4.60
CA LYS A 621 -2.78 22.01 -4.73
C LYS A 621 -2.25 21.10 -5.85
N ASN A 622 -2.05 21.70 -7.02
CA ASN A 622 -1.33 21.13 -8.17
C ASN A 622 -1.92 19.82 -8.73
N ASN A 623 -3.24 19.62 -8.65
CA ASN A 623 -3.93 18.54 -9.34
C ASN A 623 -4.79 19.11 -10.49
N GLU A 624 -4.11 19.50 -11.58
CA GLU A 624 -4.75 20.06 -12.78
C GLU A 624 -5.87 19.16 -13.31
N LYS A 625 -5.68 17.84 -13.28
CA LYS A 625 -6.71 16.88 -13.69
C LYS A 625 -8.01 17.06 -12.89
N CYS A 626 -7.96 17.12 -11.55
CA CYS A 626 -9.18 17.33 -10.78
C CYS A 626 -9.85 18.67 -11.07
N LYS A 627 -9.08 19.72 -11.36
CA LYS A 627 -9.64 20.99 -11.82
C LYS A 627 -10.37 20.81 -13.16
N THR A 628 -9.73 20.22 -14.17
CA THR A 628 -10.33 19.95 -15.48
C THR A 628 -11.56 19.04 -15.41
N ASP A 629 -11.52 18.00 -14.59
CA ASP A 629 -12.63 17.05 -14.42
C ASP A 629 -13.83 17.72 -13.72
N CYS A 630 -13.62 18.49 -12.63
CA CYS A 630 -14.68 19.27 -11.99
C CYS A 630 -15.21 20.41 -12.91
N ASP A 631 -14.33 21.07 -13.68
CA ASP A 631 -14.70 22.10 -14.66
C ASP A 631 -15.54 21.52 -15.81
N CYS A 632 -15.20 20.32 -16.28
CA CYS A 632 -16.00 19.59 -17.26
C CYS A 632 -17.34 19.15 -16.67
N PHE A 633 -17.37 18.62 -15.44
CA PHE A 633 -18.60 18.19 -14.80
C PHE A 633 -19.58 19.35 -14.64
N LYS A 634 -19.14 20.55 -14.23
CA LYS A 634 -20.03 21.72 -14.17
C LYS A 634 -20.54 22.15 -15.56
N ARG A 635 -19.78 21.95 -16.65
CA ARG A 635 -20.31 22.12 -18.02
C ARG A 635 -21.36 21.06 -18.38
N TRP A 636 -21.13 19.80 -18.00
CA TRP A 636 -22.07 18.70 -18.25
C TRP A 636 -23.41 18.91 -17.53
N VAL A 637 -23.41 19.36 -16.27
CA VAL A 637 -24.66 19.66 -15.53
C VAL A 637 -25.46 20.77 -16.24
N LYS A 638 -24.81 21.87 -16.65
CA LYS A 638 -25.47 22.97 -17.38
C LYS A 638 -25.98 22.58 -18.77
N GLN A 639 -25.30 21.63 -19.41
CA GLN A 639 -25.79 21.03 -20.65
C GLN A 639 -27.07 20.21 -20.39
N LYS A 640 -27.14 19.44 -19.30
CA LYS A 640 -28.36 18.69 -18.93
C LYS A 640 -29.50 19.58 -18.42
N GLU A 641 -29.20 20.67 -17.71
CA GLU A 641 -30.13 21.77 -17.38
C GLU A 641 -30.80 22.31 -18.66
N THR A 642 -30.01 22.65 -19.67
CA THR A 642 -30.47 23.18 -20.97
C THR A 642 -31.32 22.16 -21.75
N GLU A 643 -30.93 20.88 -21.74
CA GLU A 643 -31.71 19.79 -22.35
C GLU A 643 -33.05 19.57 -21.65
N TRP A 644 -33.06 19.61 -20.31
CA TRP A 644 -34.25 19.38 -19.50
C TRP A 644 -35.30 20.49 -19.67
N ASP A 645 -34.89 21.75 -19.78
CA ASP A 645 -35.81 22.85 -20.09
C ASP A 645 -36.48 22.70 -21.46
N LYS A 646 -35.77 22.15 -22.45
CA LYS A 646 -36.35 21.82 -23.77
C LYS A 646 -37.34 20.65 -23.72
N ILE A 647 -37.08 19.66 -22.87
CA ILE A 647 -37.99 18.54 -22.62
C ILE A 647 -39.26 19.03 -21.92
N LYS A 648 -39.15 19.80 -20.82
CA LYS A 648 -40.30 20.45 -20.17
C LYS A 648 -41.07 21.37 -21.12
N GLN A 649 -40.39 22.12 -22.00
CA GLN A 649 -41.04 22.94 -23.02
C GLN A 649 -41.97 22.09 -23.92
N HIS A 650 -41.53 20.90 -24.35
CA HIS A 650 -42.34 20.03 -25.19
C HIS A 650 -43.44 19.28 -24.40
N PHE A 651 -43.17 18.84 -23.17
CA PHE A 651 -44.19 18.24 -22.29
C PHE A 651 -45.40 19.16 -22.15
N ASN A 652 -45.16 20.45 -21.98
CA ASN A 652 -46.20 21.47 -21.80
C ASN A 652 -46.93 21.86 -23.11
N THR A 653 -46.63 21.21 -24.25
CA THR A 653 -47.44 21.33 -25.48
C THR A 653 -48.57 20.31 -25.55
N GLN A 654 -48.59 19.32 -24.64
CA GLN A 654 -49.63 18.30 -24.64
C GLN A 654 -50.96 18.84 -24.11
N GLU A 655 -52.04 18.57 -24.83
CA GLU A 655 -53.40 18.95 -24.44
C GLU A 655 -54.03 17.95 -23.45
N GLY A 656 -55.06 18.41 -22.72
CA GLY A 656 -55.86 17.57 -21.81
C GLY A 656 -55.67 17.88 -20.32
N PHE A 657 -54.60 18.58 -19.94
CA PHE A 657 -54.28 18.89 -18.54
C PHE A 657 -54.94 20.20 -18.02
N ASP A 658 -55.33 21.11 -18.93
CA ASP A 658 -55.82 22.46 -18.59
C ASP A 658 -57.33 22.59 -18.33
N LYS A 659 -58.08 21.49 -18.17
CA LYS A 659 -59.55 21.55 -17.95
C LYS A 659 -60.04 20.61 -16.85
N GLY A 660 -60.31 21.21 -15.68
CA GLY A 660 -60.88 20.55 -14.51
C GLY A 660 -61.95 21.40 -13.83
N GLU A 661 -63.08 21.67 -14.49
CA GLU A 661 -64.30 22.20 -13.83
C GLU A 661 -65.02 21.13 -12.98
N HIS A 662 -64.44 19.94 -12.82
CA HIS A 662 -64.87 18.94 -11.85
C HIS A 662 -64.12 19.12 -10.52
N GLU A 663 -64.87 19.65 -9.55
CA GLU A 663 -64.66 19.70 -8.10
C GLU A 663 -63.42 18.97 -7.54
N GLY A 664 -62.30 19.70 -7.40
CA GLY A 664 -61.32 19.49 -6.32
C GLY A 664 -59.89 19.11 -6.71
N TYR A 665 -59.65 18.39 -7.83
CA TYR A 665 -58.33 17.85 -8.16
C TYR A 665 -57.95 18.03 -9.64
N GLY A 666 -57.21 19.12 -9.94
CA GLY A 666 -56.62 19.35 -11.26
C GLY A 666 -55.23 18.72 -11.41
N PHE A 667 -55.07 17.80 -12.37
CA PHE A 667 -53.78 17.21 -12.74
C PHE A 667 -53.00 18.14 -13.68
N THR A 668 -52.26 19.10 -13.12
CA THR A 668 -51.36 19.96 -13.91
C THR A 668 -50.20 19.16 -14.53
N HIS A 669 -49.61 19.68 -15.61
CA HIS A 669 -48.45 19.05 -16.27
C HIS A 669 -47.33 18.69 -15.29
N ASP A 670 -47.00 19.60 -14.34
CA ASP A 670 -45.96 19.39 -13.32
C ASP A 670 -46.26 18.17 -12.42
N VAL A 671 -47.53 17.97 -12.01
CA VAL A 671 -47.94 16.84 -11.16
C VAL A 671 -47.87 15.52 -11.91
N VAL A 672 -48.28 15.49 -13.18
CA VAL A 672 -48.23 14.28 -14.01
C VAL A 672 -46.79 13.91 -14.36
N LEU A 673 -45.95 14.91 -14.67
CA LEU A 673 -44.53 14.73 -14.93
C LEU A 673 -43.77 14.19 -13.70
N GLU A 674 -44.08 14.69 -12.50
CA GLU A 674 -43.54 14.15 -11.25
C GLU A 674 -44.04 12.72 -10.98
N GLY A 675 -45.33 12.44 -11.24
CA GLY A 675 -45.92 11.11 -11.12
C GLY A 675 -45.19 10.08 -11.98
N VAL A 676 -45.08 10.34 -13.29
CA VAL A 676 -44.38 9.46 -14.26
C VAL A 676 -42.92 9.20 -13.85
N LEU A 677 -42.23 10.20 -13.30
CA LEU A 677 -40.87 10.03 -12.77
C LEU A 677 -40.84 9.13 -11.52
N LYS A 678 -41.81 9.25 -10.60
CA LYS A 678 -41.93 8.35 -9.43
C LYS A 678 -42.23 6.91 -9.86
N GLU A 679 -43.12 6.71 -10.84
CA GLU A 679 -43.57 5.37 -11.22
C GLU A 679 -42.48 4.54 -11.92
N GLU A 680 -41.86 5.05 -12.99
CA GLU A 680 -40.91 4.25 -13.80
C GLU A 680 -39.50 4.18 -13.20
N PHE A 681 -39.12 5.08 -12.30
CA PHE A 681 -37.76 5.15 -11.74
C PHE A 681 -37.66 4.93 -10.23
N LEU A 682 -38.72 5.14 -9.43
CA LEU A 682 -38.63 5.13 -7.96
C LEU A 682 -39.52 4.09 -7.24
N LYS A 683 -40.55 3.50 -7.88
CA LYS A 683 -41.41 2.44 -7.29
C LYS A 683 -40.73 1.06 -7.13
N GLY A 684 -39.45 1.02 -6.78
CA GLY A 684 -38.64 -0.21 -6.65
C GLY A 684 -38.76 -0.95 -5.31
N ASP A 685 -39.06 -0.23 -4.22
CA ASP A 685 -38.91 -0.73 -2.83
C ASP A 685 -40.26 -1.08 -2.13
N SER A 686 -41.33 -1.41 -2.88
CA SER A 686 -42.66 -1.69 -2.30
C SER A 686 -42.85 -3.13 -1.80
N GLU A 687 -42.87 -3.28 -0.47
CA GLU A 687 -43.63 -4.30 0.28
C GLU A 687 -43.40 -5.80 -0.04
N ASP A 688 -42.15 -6.29 0.13
CA ASP A 688 -41.96 -7.68 0.61
C ASP A 688 -40.96 -7.70 1.78
N GLY A 689 -41.47 -8.05 2.97
CA GLY A 689 -40.77 -7.90 4.25
C GLY A 689 -39.72 -8.97 4.56
N SER A 690 -39.27 -9.74 3.56
CA SER A 690 -38.25 -10.78 3.75
C SER A 690 -36.83 -10.18 3.73
N THR A 691 -36.24 -10.03 4.92
CA THR A 691 -34.89 -9.47 5.11
C THR A 691 -33.78 -10.44 4.68
N GLN A 692 -33.67 -10.74 3.38
CA GLN A 692 -32.49 -11.43 2.83
C GLN A 692 -32.20 -11.23 1.32
N ASP A 693 -33.18 -10.86 0.48
CA ASP A 693 -33.01 -10.80 -0.98
C ASP A 693 -33.06 -9.38 -1.60
N THR A 694 -32.62 -8.35 -0.86
CA THR A 694 -32.33 -7.01 -1.42
C THR A 694 -31.04 -6.96 -2.25
N GLN A 695 -30.91 -7.90 -3.20
CA GLN A 695 -29.99 -7.76 -4.34
C GLN A 695 -30.55 -6.72 -5.33
N ASN A 696 -30.68 -5.47 -4.87
CA ASN A 696 -30.90 -4.34 -5.76
C ASN A 696 -29.68 -4.26 -6.68
N SER A 697 -29.90 -4.07 -7.99
CA SER A 697 -28.86 -4.27 -9.00
C SER A 697 -27.70 -3.25 -8.95
N LEU A 698 -27.76 -2.29 -8.03
CA LEU A 698 -26.90 -1.13 -7.81
C LEU A 698 -25.79 -1.47 -6.80
N ASP A 699 -24.61 -0.86 -6.95
CA ASP A 699 -23.59 -0.93 -5.89
C ASP A 699 -23.96 -0.08 -4.65
N ALA A 700 -23.17 -0.17 -3.58
CA ALA A 700 -23.48 0.50 -2.32
C ALA A 700 -23.42 2.04 -2.37
N GLU A 701 -22.76 2.62 -3.38
CA GLU A 701 -22.61 4.05 -3.61
C GLU A 701 -23.67 4.57 -4.61
N GLU A 702 -24.01 3.76 -5.63
CA GLU A 702 -25.16 3.95 -6.51
C GLU A 702 -26.50 3.85 -5.76
N LEU A 703 -26.67 2.84 -4.90
CA LEU A 703 -27.85 2.68 -4.05
C LEU A 703 -27.95 3.81 -3.01
N LYS A 704 -26.81 4.33 -2.55
CA LYS A 704 -26.77 5.54 -1.73
C LYS A 704 -27.21 6.77 -2.52
N HIS A 705 -26.88 6.90 -3.80
CA HIS A 705 -27.39 7.98 -4.67
C HIS A 705 -28.92 7.92 -4.82
N LEU A 706 -29.51 6.76 -5.14
CA LEU A 706 -30.98 6.65 -5.21
C LEU A 706 -31.66 6.91 -3.86
N LYS A 707 -31.05 6.50 -2.74
CA LYS A 707 -31.56 6.81 -1.40
C LYS A 707 -31.36 8.28 -1.00
N GLU A 708 -30.31 8.94 -1.49
CA GLU A 708 -30.15 10.39 -1.39
C GLU A 708 -31.28 11.10 -2.16
N ILE A 709 -31.60 10.65 -3.39
CA ILE A 709 -32.71 11.18 -4.19
C ILE A 709 -34.06 10.98 -3.50
N ASN A 710 -34.41 9.76 -3.07
CA ASN A 710 -35.69 9.48 -2.39
C ASN A 710 -35.86 10.36 -1.13
N LYS A 711 -34.81 10.48 -0.31
CA LYS A 711 -34.85 11.28 0.91
C LYS A 711 -35.12 12.77 0.65
N MET A 712 -34.66 13.33 -0.47
CA MET A 712 -34.97 14.71 -0.88
C MET A 712 -36.44 14.91 -1.30
N LEU A 713 -37.20 13.83 -1.47
CA LEU A 713 -38.64 13.87 -1.77
C LEU A 713 -39.46 13.69 -0.48
N ASP A 714 -39.06 12.75 0.39
CA ASP A 714 -39.66 12.55 1.71
C ASP A 714 -39.65 13.85 2.55
N GLU A 715 -38.52 14.57 2.53
CA GLU A 715 -38.34 15.83 3.26
C GLU A 715 -39.23 16.97 2.72
N GLU A 716 -39.66 16.91 1.46
CA GLU A 716 -40.52 17.94 0.85
C GLU A 716 -42.02 17.60 0.90
N GLU A 717 -42.40 16.32 0.84
CA GLU A 717 -43.79 15.92 1.11
C GLU A 717 -44.18 16.24 2.57
N ALA A 718 -43.25 16.05 3.52
CA ALA A 718 -43.39 16.54 4.88
C ALA A 718 -43.54 18.07 4.97
N ALA A 719 -42.73 18.83 4.22
CA ALA A 719 -42.80 20.30 4.22
C ALA A 719 -44.10 20.84 3.58
N ALA A 720 -44.57 20.23 2.49
CA ALA A 720 -45.80 20.60 1.80
C ALA A 720 -47.04 20.35 2.68
N ALA A 721 -47.06 19.25 3.45
CA ALA A 721 -48.11 18.96 4.42
C ALA A 721 -48.19 19.99 5.58
N ILE A 722 -47.12 20.73 5.85
CA ILE A 722 -47.04 21.73 6.92
C ILE A 722 -47.38 23.15 6.41
N ALA A 723 -47.01 23.50 5.18
CA ALA A 723 -46.99 24.88 4.71
C ALA A 723 -48.34 25.44 4.20
N GLY A 724 -49.23 24.60 3.66
CA GLY A 724 -50.60 24.98 3.27
C GLY A 724 -50.76 26.02 2.13
N VAL A 725 -49.67 26.53 1.55
CA VAL A 725 -49.67 27.55 0.47
C VAL A 725 -48.59 27.21 -0.57
N VAL A 726 -48.92 27.30 -1.86
CA VAL A 726 -47.96 27.17 -2.96
C VAL A 726 -48.13 28.33 -3.94
N THR A 727 -47.17 29.27 -3.92
CA THR A 727 -47.09 30.39 -4.88
C THR A 727 -45.69 30.48 -5.49
N GLY A 728 -45.37 29.48 -6.32
CA GLY A 728 -44.13 29.36 -7.08
C GLY A 728 -44.19 28.12 -7.97
N LYS A 729 -43.40 28.06 -9.05
CA LYS A 729 -43.31 26.82 -9.86
C LYS A 729 -42.74 25.69 -9.02
N LYS A 730 -43.42 24.55 -8.97
CA LYS A 730 -42.94 23.36 -8.25
C LYS A 730 -41.72 22.79 -8.98
N LYS A 731 -40.65 22.45 -8.25
CA LYS A 731 -39.49 21.75 -8.84
C LYS A 731 -39.81 20.26 -8.99
N THR A 732 -39.59 19.70 -10.17
CA THR A 732 -39.69 18.25 -10.40
C THR A 732 -38.50 17.51 -9.76
N ILE A 733 -38.60 16.18 -9.66
CA ILE A 733 -37.50 15.30 -9.20
C ILE A 733 -36.22 15.55 -10.00
N MET A 734 -36.34 15.77 -11.32
CA MET A 734 -35.19 15.99 -12.19
C MET A 734 -34.58 17.38 -12.00
N ASP A 735 -35.38 18.42 -11.75
CA ASP A 735 -34.84 19.74 -11.39
C ASP A 735 -34.00 19.66 -10.10
N LYS A 736 -34.50 18.94 -9.09
CA LYS A 736 -33.79 18.70 -7.82
C LYS A 736 -32.51 17.89 -7.99
N LEU A 737 -32.51 16.90 -8.89
CA LEU A 737 -31.31 16.13 -9.24
C LEU A 737 -30.27 17.01 -9.93
N ILE A 738 -30.69 17.88 -10.86
CA ILE A 738 -29.79 18.83 -11.54
C ILE A 738 -29.24 19.87 -10.53
N ASP A 739 -30.07 20.40 -9.62
CA ASP A 739 -29.62 21.25 -8.51
C ASP A 739 -28.57 20.53 -7.65
N TYR A 740 -28.82 19.26 -7.31
CA TYR A 740 -27.92 18.46 -6.48
C TYR A 740 -26.57 18.20 -7.16
N GLU A 741 -26.58 17.86 -8.45
CA GLU A 741 -25.34 17.68 -9.22
C GLU A 741 -24.61 19.01 -9.48
N GLU A 742 -25.30 20.16 -9.62
CA GLU A 742 -24.62 21.47 -9.60
C GLU A 742 -24.04 21.76 -8.21
N GLY A 743 -24.72 21.35 -7.13
CA GLY A 743 -24.22 21.38 -5.77
C GLY A 743 -22.94 20.56 -5.61
N ILE A 744 -22.88 19.34 -6.16
CA ILE A 744 -21.66 18.53 -6.22
C ILE A 744 -20.60 19.18 -7.10
N ALA A 745 -20.94 19.65 -8.31
CA ALA A 745 -19.99 20.26 -9.24
C ALA A 745 -19.38 21.55 -8.67
N THR A 746 -20.15 22.32 -7.93
CA THR A 746 -19.69 23.52 -7.21
C THR A 746 -18.81 23.12 -6.03
N LYS A 747 -19.23 22.15 -5.20
CA LYS A 747 -18.38 21.56 -4.13
C LYS A 747 -17.12 20.86 -4.67
N CYS A 748 -17.09 20.45 -5.94
CA CYS A 748 -15.93 19.89 -6.65
C CYS A 748 -14.97 21.01 -7.08
N LYS A 749 -15.50 22.09 -7.67
CA LYS A 749 -14.70 23.24 -8.11
C LYS A 749 -14.19 24.14 -6.98
N ASP A 750 -14.90 24.18 -5.85
CA ASP A 750 -14.58 25.12 -4.78
C ASP A 750 -13.19 24.83 -4.17
N CYS A 751 -12.44 25.90 -3.96
CA CYS A 751 -11.10 25.91 -3.40
C CYS A 751 -10.93 26.99 -2.32
N GLN A 752 -12.02 27.65 -1.91
CA GLN A 752 -12.00 28.50 -0.72
C GLN A 752 -11.81 27.62 0.52
N GLU A 753 -10.95 28.06 1.43
CA GLU A 753 -11.09 27.64 2.82
C GLU A 753 -12.28 28.43 3.38
N THR A 754 -13.28 27.74 3.92
CA THR A 754 -14.50 28.39 4.45
C THR A 754 -14.16 29.28 5.63
N GLN A 755 -13.97 30.57 5.36
CA GLN A 755 -14.11 31.63 6.35
C GLN A 755 -15.58 31.64 6.81
N GLN A 756 -15.82 31.69 8.10
CA GLN A 756 -17.18 31.92 8.62
C GLN A 756 -17.49 33.41 8.46
N GLU A 757 -18.52 33.74 7.67
CA GLU A 757 -18.93 35.12 7.45
C GLU A 757 -19.55 35.72 8.73
N SER A 758 -18.98 36.82 9.21
CA SER A 758 -19.64 37.72 10.17
C SER A 758 -20.61 38.63 9.42
N ALA A 759 -21.89 38.60 9.78
CA ALA A 759 -22.93 39.30 9.02
C ALA A 759 -23.00 40.81 9.33
N ALA A 760 -22.84 41.63 8.28
CA ALA A 760 -23.06 43.09 8.23
C ALA A 760 -22.08 43.95 9.08
N ARG A 761 -21.88 45.25 8.79
CA ARG A 761 -22.58 46.16 7.87
C ARG A 761 -21.58 47.12 7.19
N SER A 762 -21.86 47.53 5.96
CA SER A 762 -20.95 48.38 5.17
C SER A 762 -21.09 49.87 5.49
N GLN A 763 -19.96 50.60 5.55
CA GLN A 763 -19.69 51.73 4.63
C GLN A 763 -18.24 52.27 4.71
N THR A 764 -17.79 52.89 3.62
CA THR A 764 -16.49 53.57 3.42
C THR A 764 -16.51 55.00 4.01
N ALA A 765 -15.42 55.75 4.22
CA ALA A 765 -14.09 55.72 3.59
C ALA A 765 -12.99 56.43 4.43
N ALA A 766 -11.73 56.29 3.98
CA ALA A 766 -10.60 57.23 4.08
C ALA A 766 -9.97 57.60 5.46
N ASP A 767 -8.72 57.13 5.60
CA ASP A 767 -7.49 57.73 6.18
C ASP A 767 -7.42 59.30 6.23
N PRO A 768 -6.55 59.97 7.05
CA PRO A 768 -5.34 59.42 7.71
C PRO A 768 -4.89 59.98 9.10
N THR A 769 -3.83 59.34 9.64
CA THR A 769 -2.71 59.89 10.49
C THR A 769 -2.82 60.23 12.00
N ALA A 770 -1.91 59.59 12.77
CA ALA A 770 -0.99 60.13 13.81
C ALA A 770 -1.38 60.39 15.30
N VAL A 771 -0.83 59.51 16.19
CA VAL A 771 -0.04 59.70 17.46
C VAL A 771 0.32 61.13 17.98
N PRO A 772 0.73 61.36 19.29
CA PRO A 772 1.00 60.41 20.43
C PRO A 772 0.71 60.87 21.93
N VAL A 773 1.00 59.97 22.90
CA VAL A 773 1.76 60.15 24.21
C VAL A 773 1.12 60.62 25.57
N GLU A 774 1.32 59.78 26.63
CA GLU A 774 1.58 60.00 28.12
C GLU A 774 0.60 60.79 29.04
N SER A 775 0.52 60.65 30.39
CA SER A 775 1.14 59.78 31.46
C SER A 775 0.42 59.89 32.84
N ASP A 776 0.56 58.88 33.74
CA ASP A 776 0.68 58.86 35.25
C ASP A 776 -0.36 59.59 36.19
N SER A 777 -0.56 59.29 37.50
CA SER A 777 -0.33 58.12 38.41
C SER A 777 -1.13 58.27 39.76
N GLU A 778 -1.27 57.17 40.56
CA GLU A 778 -1.47 57.05 42.05
C GLU A 778 -2.62 57.82 42.81
N GLU A 779 -3.16 57.48 44.00
CA GLU A 779 -3.39 56.25 44.85
C GLU A 779 -4.73 56.49 45.65
N GLU A 780 -5.12 56.17 46.90
CA GLU A 780 -4.58 55.63 48.19
C GLU A 780 -5.77 55.17 49.12
N ASP A 781 -5.79 53.90 49.59
CA ASP A 781 -6.45 53.16 50.75
C ASP A 781 -7.67 53.69 51.61
N GLU A 782 -8.33 53.02 52.60
CA GLU A 782 -8.20 51.74 53.38
C GLU A 782 -9.59 51.06 53.67
N GLY A 783 -9.63 49.77 54.08
CA GLY A 783 -10.61 49.27 55.09
C GLY A 783 -11.19 47.83 54.97
N ASP A 784 -10.65 46.86 55.73
CA ASP A 784 -11.17 45.48 55.94
C ASP A 784 -12.07 45.38 57.22
N GLU A 785 -12.55 44.25 57.80
CA GLU A 785 -12.29 42.79 57.76
C GLU A 785 -13.63 42.02 57.40
N ASP A 786 -13.80 40.69 57.29
CA ASP A 786 -13.11 39.43 57.70
C ASP A 786 -13.67 38.23 56.85
N GLY A 787 -12.99 37.06 56.79
CA GLY A 787 -13.67 35.76 56.63
C GLY A 787 -13.50 34.90 55.36
N ASP A 788 -12.28 34.73 54.84
CA ASP A 788 -11.76 33.62 53.98
C ASP A 788 -12.63 32.99 52.86
N GLU A 789 -12.28 33.01 51.58
CA GLU A 789 -11.28 33.79 50.81
C GLU A 789 -11.76 33.73 49.33
N VAL A 790 -11.87 34.88 48.65
CA VAL A 790 -12.46 35.00 47.29
C VAL A 790 -11.29 35.14 46.30
N GLY A 791 -11.17 34.37 45.22
CA GLY A 791 -12.01 34.48 44.03
C GLY A 791 -11.59 35.69 43.17
N GLY A 792 -10.77 35.47 42.15
CA GLY A 792 -10.27 36.56 41.30
C GLY A 792 -9.77 36.04 39.95
N GLU A 793 -10.07 36.80 38.89
CA GLU A 793 -9.67 36.48 37.52
C GLU A 793 -8.28 37.07 37.25
N GLU A 794 -7.23 36.23 37.18
CA GLU A 794 -6.00 36.64 36.50
C GLU A 794 -6.24 36.62 34.98
N GLU A 795 -5.91 37.73 34.32
CA GLU A 795 -5.98 37.85 32.87
C GLU A 795 -5.10 36.79 32.20
N GLN A 796 -5.70 35.93 31.37
CA GLN A 796 -4.90 34.97 30.60
C GLN A 796 -4.01 35.75 29.61
N PRO A 797 -2.68 35.51 29.61
CA PRO A 797 -1.81 36.20 28.68
C PRO A 797 -2.20 35.83 27.25
N VAL A 798 -2.34 36.85 26.40
CA VAL A 798 -2.62 36.69 24.98
C VAL A 798 -1.49 35.88 24.34
N GLU A 799 -1.73 34.60 24.01
CA GLU A 799 -0.88 33.89 23.06
C GLU A 799 -1.04 34.59 21.70
N GLU A 800 -0.10 35.49 21.36
CA GLU A 800 0.02 36.01 19.99
C GLU A 800 0.02 34.83 19.01
N GLU A 801 -0.83 34.88 17.98
CA GLU A 801 -0.66 33.97 16.85
C GLU A 801 0.78 34.15 16.30
N PRO A 802 1.54 33.07 16.10
CA PRO A 802 2.88 33.17 15.58
C PRO A 802 2.83 33.71 14.15
N LYS A 803 3.13 35.01 14.02
CA LYS A 803 3.41 35.70 12.75
C LYS A 803 4.34 34.81 11.92
N LYS A 804 4.14 34.80 10.60
CA LYS A 804 5.02 34.08 9.67
C LYS A 804 6.41 34.72 9.68
N ASP A 805 7.26 34.27 10.61
CA ASP A 805 8.67 34.60 10.66
C ASP A 805 9.33 34.24 9.32
N GLU A 806 9.60 35.24 8.49
CA GLU A 806 10.56 35.06 7.41
C GLU A 806 11.95 34.78 8.02
N ILE A 807 12.67 33.86 7.38
CA ILE A 807 14.03 33.47 7.78
C ILE A 807 14.98 34.66 7.62
N CYS A 808 14.70 35.51 6.64
CA CYS A 808 15.41 36.73 6.33
C CYS A 808 14.42 37.84 6.01
N GLU A 809 14.61 39.03 6.57
CA GLU A 809 13.89 40.25 6.19
C GLU A 809 14.76 40.98 5.15
N ASN A 810 14.19 41.36 4.00
CA ASN A 810 14.95 41.98 2.88
C ASN A 810 16.20 41.19 2.45
N GLY A 811 16.19 39.85 2.58
CA GLY A 811 17.32 38.97 2.25
C GLY A 811 18.42 38.89 3.32
N ILE A 812 18.27 39.56 4.47
CA ILE A 812 19.22 39.55 5.58
C ILE A 812 18.64 38.76 6.77
N VAL A 813 19.44 37.88 7.37
CA VAL A 813 19.07 37.19 8.63
C VAL A 813 19.09 38.21 9.77
N ASN A 814 17.89 38.61 10.22
CA ASN A 814 17.69 39.42 11.42
C ASN A 814 17.93 38.55 12.66
N CYS A 815 18.92 38.95 13.47
CA CYS A 815 19.36 38.26 14.69
C CYS A 815 19.17 39.12 15.95
N ASN A 816 18.39 40.21 15.87
CA ASN A 816 18.41 41.33 16.82
C ASN A 816 17.64 41.05 18.14
N LYS A 817 17.60 39.78 18.59
CA LYS A 817 17.00 39.33 19.87
C LYS A 817 17.81 38.18 20.52
N HIS A 818 19.14 38.10 20.31
CA HIS A 818 19.90 36.85 20.53
C HIS A 818 21.06 36.91 21.53
N GLU A 819 21.29 38.03 22.23
CA GLU A 819 22.28 38.10 23.33
C GLU A 819 22.04 37.02 24.40
N ALA A 820 20.77 36.62 24.61
CA ALA A 820 20.35 35.55 25.50
C ALA A 820 20.89 34.13 25.15
N TYR A 821 21.39 33.88 23.94
CA TYR A 821 21.83 32.54 23.51
C TYR A 821 23.30 32.23 23.83
N SER A 822 24.08 33.24 24.25
CA SER A 822 25.52 33.15 24.50
C SER A 822 25.90 32.43 25.80
N THR A 823 24.93 32.17 26.68
CA THR A 823 25.12 31.68 28.07
C THR A 823 25.44 30.19 28.21
N SER A 824 25.32 29.40 27.13
CA SER A 824 25.42 27.94 27.16
C SER A 824 26.82 27.43 26.76
N THR A 825 27.60 26.94 27.73
CA THR A 825 28.93 26.32 27.52
C THR A 825 28.87 24.89 26.96
N CYS A 826 28.23 24.73 25.80
CA CYS A 826 28.31 23.49 25.02
C CYS A 826 29.78 23.17 24.70
N LYS A 827 30.17 21.89 24.86
CA LYS A 827 31.58 21.48 24.74
C LYS A 827 32.16 21.82 23.35
N PRO A 828 33.37 22.41 23.26
CA PRO A 828 34.02 22.69 21.99
C PRO A 828 34.15 21.41 21.13
N LYS A 829 33.81 21.51 19.85
CA LYS A 829 33.87 20.36 18.94
C LYS A 829 35.32 19.94 18.70
N VAL A 830 35.58 18.64 18.70
CA VAL A 830 36.91 18.06 18.43
C VAL A 830 36.80 16.84 17.54
N LYS A 831 37.83 16.56 16.72
CA LYS A 831 37.97 15.29 15.98
C LYS A 831 36.72 14.90 15.15
N LEU A 832 36.04 15.87 14.52
CA LEU A 832 34.80 15.61 13.77
C LEU A 832 35.03 14.84 12.45
N ILE A 833 36.23 14.95 11.89
CA ILE A 833 36.60 14.55 10.53
C ILE A 833 38.12 14.38 10.46
N GLY A 834 38.59 13.45 9.61
CA GLY A 834 40.02 13.15 9.46
C GLY A 834 40.58 12.23 10.54
N LEU A 835 41.87 12.37 10.84
CA LEU A 835 42.59 11.66 11.90
C LEU A 835 41.84 11.71 13.24
N GLU A 836 41.88 10.60 13.97
CA GLU A 836 41.20 10.42 15.26
C GLU A 836 39.67 10.63 15.25
N ALA A 837 39.03 10.82 14.09
CA ALA A 837 37.57 10.83 13.98
C ALA A 837 37.04 9.39 14.08
N HIS A 838 36.23 9.10 15.10
CA HIS A 838 35.75 7.75 15.40
C HIS A 838 34.22 7.64 15.30
N PHE A 839 33.74 6.78 14.40
CA PHE A 839 32.32 6.44 14.28
C PHE A 839 31.99 5.27 15.21
N TYR A 840 31.11 5.50 16.20
CA TYR A 840 30.59 4.46 17.09
C TYR A 840 29.31 3.82 16.53
N LYS A 841 28.96 2.64 17.06
CA LYS A 841 27.76 1.87 16.70
C LYS A 841 26.49 2.60 17.19
N GLY A 842 25.39 2.51 16.43
CA GLY A 842 24.14 3.25 16.67
C GLY A 842 23.49 3.00 18.02
N GLY A 843 23.56 1.76 18.51
CA GLY A 843 22.98 1.34 19.78
C GLY A 843 22.97 -0.18 19.91
N VAL A 844 22.14 -0.70 20.80
CA VAL A 844 21.75 -2.12 20.78
C VAL A 844 20.77 -2.37 19.63
N ASP A 845 19.76 -1.51 19.51
CA ASP A 845 18.64 -1.63 18.58
C ASP A 845 19.00 -1.28 17.12
N TYR A 846 20.11 -0.55 16.93
CA TYR A 846 20.62 -0.12 15.63
C TYR A 846 22.01 -0.72 15.34
N PRO A 847 22.15 -2.06 15.27
CA PRO A 847 23.45 -2.70 15.39
C PRO A 847 24.37 -2.57 14.16
N ASN A 848 23.80 -2.22 12.99
CA ASN A 848 24.54 -2.00 11.75
C ASN A 848 24.75 -0.51 11.41
N VAL A 849 24.11 0.39 12.15
CA VAL A 849 24.19 1.85 11.97
C VAL A 849 25.44 2.38 12.67
N TYR A 850 26.07 3.43 12.12
CA TYR A 850 27.22 4.09 12.74
C TYR A 850 27.03 5.61 12.82
N ILE A 851 27.27 6.15 14.01
CA ILE A 851 27.00 7.54 14.39
C ILE A 851 28.20 8.41 14.01
N SER A 852 27.98 9.51 13.28
CA SER A 852 29.03 10.50 13.00
C SER A 852 29.58 11.14 14.28
N PRO A 853 30.90 11.38 14.39
CA PRO A 853 31.51 12.22 15.44
C PRO A 853 30.79 13.54 15.71
N ARG A 854 30.17 14.14 14.68
CA ARG A 854 29.33 15.34 14.79
C ARG A 854 28.07 15.08 15.63
N VAL A 855 27.32 14.02 15.34
CA VAL A 855 26.08 13.66 16.06
C VAL A 855 26.38 13.25 17.50
N GLN A 856 27.50 12.57 17.74
CA GLN A 856 28.00 12.24 19.08
C GLN A 856 28.30 13.50 19.93
N GLN A 857 28.61 14.63 19.27
CA GLN A 857 28.97 15.91 19.88
C GLN A 857 27.92 17.00 19.66
N LEU A 858 26.69 16.64 19.24
CA LEU A 858 25.60 17.57 19.01
C LEU A 858 25.34 18.42 20.27
N CYS A 859 25.18 19.74 20.13
CA CYS A 859 24.92 20.59 21.29
C CYS A 859 23.53 20.30 21.87
N LEU A 860 23.48 19.56 22.98
CA LEU A 860 22.25 19.19 23.68
C LEU A 860 22.20 19.69 25.13
N GLN A 861 23.26 20.34 25.62
CA GLN A 861 23.39 20.75 27.03
C GLN A 861 22.18 21.58 27.53
N PRO A 862 21.66 22.60 26.80
CA PRO A 862 20.45 23.33 27.22
C PRO A 862 19.21 22.43 27.44
N LEU A 863 19.02 21.37 26.64
CA LEU A 863 17.94 20.40 26.82
C LEU A 863 18.17 19.46 28.01
N GLN A 864 19.42 19.17 28.34
CA GLN A 864 19.79 18.37 29.51
C GLN A 864 19.48 19.16 30.80
N ASP A 865 19.81 20.44 30.81
CA ASP A 865 19.72 21.33 31.97
C ASP A 865 18.29 21.85 32.24
N LEU A 866 17.35 21.70 31.30
CA LEU A 866 15.92 21.96 31.53
C LEU A 866 15.41 21.20 32.76
N LYS A 867 14.88 21.92 33.75
CA LYS A 867 14.03 21.33 34.80
C LYS A 867 12.72 20.83 34.17
N ASN A 868 11.96 19.99 34.89
CA ASN A 868 10.61 19.61 34.48
C ASN A 868 9.69 20.85 34.53
N ASN A 869 9.50 21.49 33.38
CA ASN A 869 8.60 22.62 33.16
C ASN A 869 7.73 22.28 31.95
N THR A 870 6.45 22.63 31.99
CA THR A 870 5.49 22.44 30.90
C THR A 870 5.57 23.56 29.85
N GLN A 871 6.08 24.75 30.18
CA GLN A 871 6.03 25.94 29.34
C GLN A 871 6.66 25.76 27.94
N LYS A 872 5.84 26.04 26.92
CA LYS A 872 6.12 26.03 25.47
C LYS A 872 7.41 26.75 25.11
N ASP A 873 7.52 28.03 25.46
CA ASP A 873 8.64 28.87 25.04
C ASP A 873 9.96 28.46 25.70
N VAL A 874 9.92 27.85 26.88
CA VAL A 874 11.12 27.36 27.57
C VAL A 874 11.76 26.19 26.81
N LEU A 875 10.98 25.21 26.36
CA LEU A 875 11.50 24.11 25.53
C LEU A 875 11.95 24.60 24.15
N ILE A 876 11.18 25.48 23.52
CA ILE A 876 11.50 26.04 22.20
C ILE A 876 12.78 26.88 22.28
N ASN A 877 12.94 27.70 23.32
CA ASN A 877 14.14 28.50 23.55
C ASN A 877 15.38 27.60 23.79
N ALA A 878 15.27 26.55 24.61
CA ALA A 878 16.35 25.58 24.78
C ALA A 878 16.78 24.92 23.46
N LEU A 879 15.83 24.61 22.56
CA LEU A 879 16.12 24.11 21.22
C LEU A 879 16.80 25.17 20.32
N LYS A 880 16.39 26.45 20.38
CA LYS A 880 17.08 27.55 19.68
C LYS A 880 18.53 27.72 20.19
N ILE A 881 18.75 27.69 21.51
CA ILE A 881 20.08 27.81 22.13
C ILE A 881 20.98 26.62 21.76
N CYS A 882 20.43 25.39 21.71
CA CYS A 882 21.13 24.21 21.20
C CYS A 882 21.61 24.43 19.75
N ALA A 883 20.70 24.83 18.87
CA ALA A 883 20.96 25.00 17.45
C ALA A 883 21.97 26.13 17.15
N TYR A 884 21.84 27.26 17.86
CA TYR A 884 22.78 28.39 17.81
C TYR A 884 24.21 27.95 18.18
N ASN A 885 24.38 27.31 19.36
CA ASN A 885 25.70 26.91 19.85
C ASN A 885 26.28 25.70 19.08
N GLU A 886 25.45 24.88 18.44
CA GLU A 886 25.88 23.90 17.45
C GLU A 886 26.52 24.57 16.24
N ALA A 887 25.83 25.52 15.60
CA ALA A 887 26.34 26.20 14.41
C ALA A 887 27.63 26.99 14.69
N LYS A 888 27.68 27.69 15.83
CA LYS A 888 28.87 28.39 16.33
C LYS A 888 30.06 27.43 16.51
N GLY A 889 29.86 26.35 17.26
CA GLY A 889 30.91 25.35 17.50
C GLY A 889 31.37 24.61 16.24
N LEU A 890 30.48 24.43 15.25
CA LEU A 890 30.84 23.90 13.93
C LEU A 890 31.72 24.91 13.16
N TYR A 891 31.34 26.19 13.11
CA TYR A 891 32.15 27.23 12.47
C TYR A 891 33.55 27.30 13.07
N GLU A 892 33.64 27.46 14.40
CA GLU A 892 34.91 27.55 15.14
C GLU A 892 35.82 26.35 14.83
N TYR A 893 35.27 25.14 14.82
CA TYR A 893 36.00 23.92 14.51
C TYR A 893 36.51 23.89 13.06
N TYR A 894 35.65 24.05 12.06
CA TYR A 894 36.09 23.95 10.66
C TYR A 894 37.02 25.11 10.27
N LYS A 895 36.83 26.31 10.82
CA LYS A 895 37.73 27.45 10.63
C LYS A 895 39.11 27.16 11.23
N LYS A 896 39.18 26.66 12.48
CA LYS A 896 40.43 26.29 13.16
C LYS A 896 41.17 25.15 12.45
N ASN A 897 40.45 24.18 11.90
CA ASN A 897 41.03 23.01 11.24
C ASN A 897 41.23 23.19 9.72
N LYS A 898 41.08 24.41 9.18
CA LYS A 898 41.14 24.73 7.74
C LYS A 898 42.32 24.12 6.98
N ALA A 899 43.51 24.07 7.60
CA ALA A 899 44.71 23.50 6.99
C ALA A 899 44.71 21.96 6.90
N ILE A 900 43.98 21.28 7.80
CA ILE A 900 43.96 19.81 7.93
C ILE A 900 42.93 19.18 6.97
N LEU A 901 41.90 19.95 6.59
CA LEU A 901 40.77 19.52 5.75
C LEU A 901 41.08 19.49 4.24
N GLY A 902 42.28 19.89 3.84
CA GLY A 902 42.75 19.88 2.46
C GLY A 902 43.11 18.47 1.97
N ILE A 903 42.86 18.20 0.70
CA ILE A 903 43.36 17.01 -0.01
C ILE A 903 44.62 17.44 -0.76
N ASN A 904 45.69 16.64 -0.74
CA ASN A 904 46.96 16.91 -1.44
C ASN A 904 47.54 18.31 -1.17
N ASP A 905 47.64 18.69 0.11
CA ASP A 905 48.23 19.94 0.61
C ASP A 905 47.63 21.26 0.08
N SER A 906 46.52 21.21 -0.66
CA SER A 906 45.74 22.41 -0.97
C SER A 906 44.99 22.89 0.27
N GLN A 907 45.42 24.00 0.88
CA GLN A 907 44.64 24.68 1.91
C GLN A 907 43.28 25.05 1.32
N LEU A 908 42.18 24.55 1.90
CA LEU A 908 40.84 24.84 1.40
C LEU A 908 40.59 26.35 1.37
N SER A 909 39.97 26.82 0.28
CA SER A 909 39.56 28.23 0.18
C SER A 909 38.48 28.56 1.22
N GLU A 910 38.33 29.84 1.60
CA GLU A 910 37.26 30.26 2.52
C GLU A 910 35.88 29.80 2.04
N LYS A 911 35.62 29.93 0.73
CA LYS A 911 34.38 29.50 0.05
C LYS A 911 34.20 27.98 -0.05
N GLU A 912 35.16 27.19 0.43
CA GLU A 912 35.04 25.74 0.61
C GLU A 912 34.89 25.34 2.09
N ILE A 913 35.58 26.05 2.99
CA ILE A 913 35.36 25.93 4.44
C ILE A 913 33.91 26.27 4.80
N GLU A 914 33.39 27.37 4.25
CA GLU A 914 31.98 27.74 4.31
C GLU A 914 31.06 26.57 3.89
N LYS A 915 31.35 25.92 2.75
CA LYS A 915 30.54 24.80 2.25
C LYS A 915 30.60 23.56 3.17
N TYR A 916 31.73 23.31 3.82
CA TYR A 916 31.82 22.25 4.85
C TYR A 916 30.99 22.60 6.09
N ILE A 917 31.06 23.86 6.55
CA ILE A 917 30.30 24.34 7.71
C ILE A 917 28.79 24.29 7.44
N LEU A 918 28.33 24.87 6.33
CA LEU A 918 26.92 24.85 5.92
C LEU A 918 26.41 23.41 5.78
N LYS A 919 27.16 22.50 5.14
CA LYS A 919 26.73 21.09 5.03
C LYS A 919 26.74 20.34 6.36
N ALA A 920 27.57 20.74 7.33
CA ALA A 920 27.49 20.22 8.69
C ALA A 920 26.28 20.78 9.46
N MET A 921 25.96 22.07 9.30
CA MET A 921 24.79 22.72 9.88
C MET A 921 23.49 22.08 9.35
N GLU A 922 23.34 21.94 8.03
CA GLU A 922 22.18 21.28 7.40
C GLU A 922 21.98 19.82 7.89
N ARG A 923 23.05 19.13 8.27
CA ARG A 923 23.00 17.77 8.83
C ARG A 923 22.58 17.80 10.31
N SER A 924 23.19 18.66 11.13
CA SER A 924 22.78 18.81 12.54
C SER A 924 21.36 19.33 12.68
N TYR A 925 20.90 20.22 11.79
CA TYR A 925 19.49 20.62 11.65
C TYR A 925 18.55 19.43 11.44
N ALA A 926 18.86 18.56 10.46
CA ALA A 926 18.05 17.39 10.17
C ALA A 926 18.10 16.33 11.30
N ASP A 927 19.19 16.28 12.07
CA ASP A 927 19.33 15.39 13.23
C ASP A 927 18.62 15.93 14.48
N TYR A 928 18.60 17.25 14.72
CA TYR A 928 17.70 17.89 15.70
C TYR A 928 16.24 17.60 15.36
N GLY A 929 15.85 17.72 14.09
CA GLY A 929 14.51 17.35 13.64
C GLY A 929 14.18 15.90 13.97
N SER A 930 15.12 14.97 13.79
CA SER A 930 14.93 13.56 14.18
C SER A 930 14.88 13.33 15.69
N ILE A 931 15.54 14.14 16.52
CA ILE A 931 15.37 14.11 17.98
C ILE A 931 13.96 14.61 18.37
N VAL A 932 13.50 15.73 17.80
CA VAL A 932 12.18 16.29 18.12
C VAL A 932 11.07 15.34 17.68
N LYS A 933 11.12 14.80 16.45
CA LYS A 933 10.17 13.80 15.93
C LYS A 933 10.23 12.45 16.65
N GLY A 934 11.41 12.05 17.14
CA GLY A 934 11.64 10.75 17.76
C GLY A 934 12.19 9.66 16.82
N ASP A 935 12.40 9.96 15.54
CA ASP A 935 12.85 9.01 14.51
C ASP A 935 14.38 8.88 14.37
N ILE A 936 15.13 9.27 15.42
CA ILE A 936 16.61 9.19 15.42
C ILE A 936 17.13 7.75 15.63
N LEU A 937 17.93 7.29 14.67
CA LEU A 937 18.51 5.94 14.59
C LEU A 937 19.73 5.73 15.52
N CYS A 938 19.75 6.34 16.70
CA CYS A 938 20.79 6.10 17.70
C CYS A 938 20.42 6.40 19.16
N ASP A 939 21.11 5.72 20.07
CA ASP A 939 21.11 6.00 21.51
C ASP A 939 22.05 7.18 21.83
N TYR A 940 21.60 8.40 21.52
CA TYR A 940 22.34 9.61 21.84
C TYR A 940 22.48 9.83 23.35
N LYS A 941 23.54 10.53 23.78
CA LYS A 941 23.84 10.75 25.20
C LYS A 941 22.67 11.46 25.89
N ASP A 942 22.23 10.90 27.02
CA ASP A 942 21.13 11.39 27.85
C ASP A 942 19.75 11.39 27.16
N LYS A 943 19.56 10.59 26.09
CA LYS A 943 18.27 10.28 25.45
C LYS A 943 17.14 10.00 26.46
N LYS A 944 17.43 9.20 27.49
CA LYS A 944 16.49 8.87 28.59
C LYS A 944 16.01 10.07 29.40
N ASN A 945 16.71 11.20 29.35
CA ASN A 945 16.34 12.44 30.04
C ASN A 945 15.74 13.49 29.09
N ILE A 946 16.06 13.43 27.78
CA ILE A 946 15.61 14.40 26.78
C ILE A 946 14.27 13.97 26.14
N ASP A 947 14.14 12.72 25.70
CA ASP A 947 12.89 12.24 25.07
C ASP A 947 11.67 12.42 25.99
N PRO A 948 11.70 12.09 27.30
CA PRO A 948 10.55 12.31 28.18
C PRO A 948 10.14 13.78 28.34
N LYS A 949 11.08 14.73 28.30
CA LYS A 949 10.74 16.18 28.38
C LYS A 949 9.97 16.63 27.14
N ILE A 950 10.42 16.20 25.95
CA ILE A 950 9.75 16.48 24.68
C ILE A 950 8.36 15.81 24.67
N ILE A 951 8.27 14.53 25.06
CA ILE A 951 7.00 13.79 25.15
C ILE A 951 6.02 14.45 26.14
N ASN A 952 6.50 14.89 27.30
CA ASN A 952 5.66 15.53 28.31
C ASN A 952 5.10 16.87 27.84
N PHE A 953 5.95 17.74 27.28
CA PHE A 953 5.49 18.98 26.65
C PHE A 953 4.43 18.72 25.56
N VAL A 954 4.70 17.75 24.68
CA VAL A 954 3.82 17.34 23.57
C VAL A 954 2.46 16.82 24.08
N LYS A 955 2.38 16.27 25.29
CA LYS A 955 1.13 15.83 25.95
C LYS A 955 0.31 17.00 26.53
N HIS A 956 0.97 18.03 27.06
CA HIS A 956 0.28 19.17 27.69
C HIS A 956 -0.17 20.26 26.70
N HIS A 957 0.52 20.48 25.57
CA HIS A 957 0.25 21.59 24.65
C HIS A 957 -0.38 21.20 23.29
N ASN A 958 -1.05 20.04 23.20
CA ASN A 958 -1.79 19.62 22.00
C ASN A 958 -3.30 19.34 22.26
N THR A 959 -3.89 19.98 23.26
CA THR A 959 -5.35 19.94 23.50
C THR A 959 -6.07 20.95 22.62
N SER A 960 -6.53 20.53 21.43
CA SER A 960 -7.38 21.38 20.60
C SER A 960 -8.79 21.50 21.18
N THR A 961 -9.30 22.73 21.30
CA THR A 961 -10.59 23.07 21.90
C THR A 961 -11.76 22.75 20.95
N THR A 962 -12.15 21.48 20.88
CA THR A 962 -13.47 21.07 20.34
C THR A 962 -13.96 19.81 21.05
N LYS A 963 -15.00 19.95 21.89
CA LYS A 963 -15.70 18.81 22.49
C LYS A 963 -16.67 18.19 21.46
N THR A 964 -16.17 17.30 20.61
CA THR A 964 -17.00 16.42 19.77
C THR A 964 -16.68 14.97 20.13
N SER A 965 -17.69 14.14 20.35
CA SER A 965 -17.58 12.84 21.03
C SER A 965 -17.09 11.70 20.13
N VAL A 966 -15.82 11.73 19.72
CA VAL A 966 -15.17 10.66 18.93
C VAL A 966 -13.79 10.29 19.52
N SER A 967 -13.51 8.99 19.60
CA SER A 967 -12.25 8.29 19.97
C SER A 967 -11.05 9.08 20.53
N LYS A 968 -10.66 8.80 21.79
CA LYS A 968 -9.38 9.24 22.39
C LYS A 968 -8.18 8.42 21.88
N SER A 969 -7.59 8.77 20.74
CA SER A 969 -6.30 8.18 20.31
C SER A 969 -5.48 9.07 19.37
N ASP A 970 -5.27 10.34 19.73
CA ASP A 970 -4.34 11.22 18.99
C ASP A 970 -2.88 10.78 19.19
N ASP A 971 -2.35 10.12 18.17
CA ASP A 971 -1.00 9.59 17.99
C ASP A 971 0.12 10.54 18.49
N GLU A 972 1.01 10.03 19.36
CA GLU A 972 2.15 10.79 19.90
C GLU A 972 3.14 11.20 18.80
N ASP A 973 3.35 10.35 17.79
CA ASP A 973 4.22 10.66 16.64
C ASP A 973 3.65 11.84 15.84
N SER A 974 2.32 11.88 15.66
CA SER A 974 1.64 13.00 14.98
C SER A 974 1.82 14.32 15.73
N LYS A 975 1.78 14.29 17.06
CA LYS A 975 1.99 15.49 17.90
C LYS A 975 3.47 15.93 17.93
N ARG A 976 4.43 14.99 17.95
CA ARG A 976 5.87 15.30 17.79
C ARG A 976 6.19 15.87 16.40
N GLN A 977 5.54 15.36 15.35
CA GLN A 977 5.64 15.88 13.98
C GLN A 977 5.12 17.33 13.89
N LYS A 978 3.93 17.62 14.46
CA LYS A 978 3.38 18.99 14.54
C LYS A 978 4.32 19.95 15.27
N LEU A 979 4.95 19.52 16.37
CA LEU A 979 5.95 20.31 17.09
C LEU A 979 7.17 20.62 16.22
N TRP A 980 7.73 19.64 15.50
CA TRP A 980 8.84 19.94 14.58
C TRP A 980 8.41 20.92 13.47
N GLU A 981 7.23 20.73 12.89
CA GLU A 981 6.73 21.58 11.81
C GLU A 981 6.54 23.05 12.21
N SER A 982 6.18 23.35 13.47
CA SER A 982 6.06 24.73 13.97
C SER A 982 7.41 25.37 14.35
N ILE A 983 8.37 24.61 14.88
CA ILE A 983 9.64 25.18 15.36
C ILE A 983 10.77 25.19 14.33
N ARG A 984 10.75 24.35 13.30
CA ARG A 984 11.90 24.13 12.41
C ARG A 984 12.44 25.41 11.76
N THR A 985 11.58 26.38 11.44
CA THR A 985 12.00 27.70 10.95
C THR A 985 12.84 28.47 11.97
N ASN A 986 12.39 28.48 13.23
CA ASN A 986 13.09 29.08 14.35
C ASN A 986 14.44 28.39 14.63
N ILE A 987 14.49 27.06 14.50
CA ILE A 987 15.73 26.28 14.64
C ILE A 987 16.75 26.67 13.56
N TRP A 988 16.34 26.77 12.29
CA TRP A 988 17.26 27.18 11.22
C TRP A 988 17.74 28.63 11.38
N LYS A 989 16.84 29.57 11.74
CA LYS A 989 17.20 30.98 12.01
C LYS A 989 18.24 31.09 13.13
N ALA A 990 18.08 30.30 14.22
CA ALA A 990 19.06 30.23 15.30
C ALA A 990 20.42 29.67 14.84
N MET A 991 20.45 28.65 13.98
CA MET A 991 21.71 28.14 13.39
C MET A 991 22.41 29.20 12.53
N LEU A 992 21.66 29.94 11.71
CA LEU A 992 22.23 31.01 10.88
C LEU A 992 22.86 32.11 11.73
N CYS A 993 22.19 32.56 12.80
CA CYS A 993 22.76 33.56 13.71
C CYS A 993 23.99 33.03 14.46
N GLY A 994 24.00 31.77 14.91
CA GLY A 994 25.18 31.16 15.55
C GLY A 994 26.40 31.06 14.61
N TYR A 995 26.17 30.87 13.31
CA TYR A 995 27.22 30.94 12.28
C TYR A 995 27.71 32.38 12.03
N LYS A 996 26.79 33.35 11.97
CA LYS A 996 27.09 34.78 11.78
C LYS A 996 27.96 35.31 12.92
N ASP A 997 27.55 35.07 14.16
CA ASP A 997 28.20 35.58 15.38
C ASP A 997 29.57 34.94 15.64
N ALA A 998 29.83 33.76 15.05
CA ALA A 998 31.15 33.14 15.03
C ALA A 998 32.13 33.80 14.02
N GLY A 999 31.65 34.75 13.21
CA GLY A 999 32.41 35.45 12.16
C GLY A 999 32.18 34.91 10.75
N GLY A 1000 31.07 34.21 10.50
CA GLY A 1000 30.66 33.77 9.16
C GLY A 1000 29.99 34.88 8.34
N SER A 1001 30.37 35.01 7.07
CA SER A 1001 29.70 35.90 6.11
C SER A 1001 28.59 35.17 5.33
N PHE A 1002 27.66 35.94 4.75
CA PHE A 1002 26.53 35.47 3.96
C PHE A 1002 26.63 35.93 2.49
N ASP A 1003 27.74 35.64 1.82
CA ASP A 1003 28.07 36.12 0.45
C ASP A 1003 27.09 35.66 -0.66
N ASN A 1004 26.05 34.89 -0.35
CA ASN A 1004 25.09 34.35 -1.33
C ASN A 1004 23.67 34.19 -0.73
N HIS A 1005 22.97 35.31 -0.59
CA HIS A 1005 21.70 35.42 0.18
C HIS A 1005 20.61 34.44 -0.29
N ASP A 1006 20.49 34.20 -1.60
CA ASP A 1006 19.43 33.38 -2.22
C ASP A 1006 19.39 31.91 -1.76
N VAL A 1007 20.49 31.37 -1.22
CA VAL A 1007 20.58 29.96 -0.81
C VAL A 1007 20.29 29.78 0.67
N GLN A 1008 20.60 30.77 1.50
CA GLN A 1008 20.64 30.65 2.96
C GLN A 1008 19.28 30.95 3.63
N CYS A 1009 18.45 31.80 3.01
CA CYS A 1009 17.10 32.16 3.48
C CYS A 1009 16.03 31.08 3.21
N LYS A 1010 16.43 29.84 2.90
CA LYS A 1010 15.54 28.70 2.58
C LYS A 1010 15.75 27.58 3.62
N LEU A 1011 14.68 26.89 4.00
CA LEU A 1011 14.78 25.74 4.91
C LEU A 1011 15.51 24.57 4.21
N PRO A 1012 16.51 23.94 4.86
CA PRO A 1012 17.17 22.76 4.32
C PRO A 1012 16.18 21.62 4.05
N ASP A 1013 16.23 21.03 2.86
CA ASP A 1013 15.46 19.84 2.52
C ASP A 1013 16.08 18.54 3.05
N THR A 1014 17.26 18.62 3.67
CA THR A 1014 17.98 17.50 4.30
C THR A 1014 17.14 16.74 5.32
N GLU A 1015 16.19 17.40 6.00
CA GLU A 1015 15.22 16.78 6.90
C GLU A 1015 14.36 15.68 6.24
N LYS A 1016 14.15 15.78 4.92
CA LYS A 1016 13.36 14.85 4.09
C LYS A 1016 14.16 13.64 3.60
N THR A 1017 15.50 13.69 3.71
CA THR A 1017 16.38 12.58 3.32
C THR A 1017 16.49 11.57 4.44
N ASN A 1018 16.34 10.27 4.14
CA ASN A 1018 16.51 9.17 5.09
C ASN A 1018 17.80 9.33 5.92
N GLN A 1019 17.70 9.26 7.27
CA GLN A 1019 18.81 9.58 8.16
C GLN A 1019 20.03 8.67 8.00
N LEU A 1020 19.83 7.35 7.85
CA LEU A 1020 20.93 6.43 7.55
C LEU A 1020 21.68 6.89 6.29
N PHE A 1021 20.97 7.28 5.23
CA PHE A 1021 21.61 7.73 4.00
C PHE A 1021 22.37 9.05 4.20
N ARG A 1022 21.87 9.98 5.04
CA ARG A 1022 22.61 11.19 5.45
C ARG A 1022 23.94 10.85 6.13
N TRP A 1023 23.89 9.93 7.10
CA TRP A 1023 25.05 9.50 7.91
C TRP A 1023 26.02 8.62 7.12
N PHE A 1024 25.55 7.78 6.20
CA PHE A 1024 26.42 6.93 5.36
C PHE A 1024 27.21 7.77 4.34
N ILE A 1025 26.60 8.83 3.77
CA ILE A 1025 27.31 9.84 2.95
C ILE A 1025 28.27 10.70 3.82
N GLU A 1026 28.03 10.82 5.12
CA GLU A 1026 28.95 11.48 6.06
C GLU A 1026 30.16 10.58 6.39
N TRP A 1027 29.89 9.31 6.65
CA TRP A 1027 30.89 8.25 6.84
C TRP A 1027 31.82 8.13 5.63
N GLY A 1028 31.27 8.06 4.41
CA GLY A 1028 32.07 7.92 3.19
C GLY A 1028 33.05 9.08 2.96
N LYS A 1029 32.62 10.32 3.25
CA LYS A 1029 33.47 11.52 3.15
C LYS A 1029 34.58 11.54 4.20
N ASN A 1030 34.23 11.24 5.45
CA ASN A 1030 35.22 11.16 6.53
C ASN A 1030 36.23 10.01 6.31
N PHE A 1031 35.80 8.89 5.71
CA PHE A 1031 36.68 7.76 5.38
C PHE A 1031 37.75 8.13 4.34
N CYS A 1032 37.40 8.77 3.22
CA CYS A 1032 38.41 9.16 2.22
C CYS A 1032 39.42 10.16 2.79
N ILE A 1033 38.94 11.22 3.44
CA ILE A 1033 39.79 12.28 4.00
C ILE A 1033 40.73 11.71 5.09
N ARG A 1034 40.23 10.83 5.97
CA ARG A 1034 41.08 10.15 6.95
C ARG A 1034 42.10 9.21 6.28
N ARG A 1035 41.69 8.43 5.27
CA ARG A 1035 42.59 7.51 4.55
C ARG A 1035 43.74 8.26 3.88
N GLU A 1036 43.47 9.39 3.26
CA GLU A 1036 44.48 10.23 2.60
C GLU A 1036 45.47 10.84 3.63
N GLN A 1037 44.98 11.27 4.80
CA GLN A 1037 45.82 11.77 5.89
C GLN A 1037 46.71 10.67 6.51
N GLU A 1038 46.16 9.47 6.79
CA GLU A 1038 46.94 8.35 7.33
C GLU A 1038 48.01 7.89 6.31
N LEU A 1039 47.66 7.83 5.01
CA LEU A 1039 48.60 7.54 3.93
C LEU A 1039 49.73 8.57 3.84
N LYS A 1040 49.44 9.87 4.02
CA LYS A 1040 50.45 10.92 4.01
C LYS A 1040 51.43 10.76 5.18
N GLN A 1041 50.93 10.68 6.41
CA GLN A 1041 51.77 10.53 7.61
C GLN A 1041 52.67 9.29 7.54
N LEU A 1042 52.12 8.18 7.03
CA LEU A 1042 52.88 6.94 6.83
C LEU A 1042 54.05 7.17 5.85
N LYS A 1043 53.83 7.87 4.72
CA LYS A 1043 54.89 8.12 3.73
C LYS A 1043 55.97 9.10 4.17
N GLU A 1044 55.58 10.17 4.88
CA GLU A 1044 56.54 11.15 5.41
C GLU A 1044 57.49 10.56 6.45
N ILE A 1045 57.06 9.52 7.18
CA ILE A 1045 57.83 8.90 8.26
C ILE A 1045 58.51 7.59 7.81
N CYS A 1046 57.94 6.87 6.84
CA CYS A 1046 58.43 5.58 6.34
C CYS A 1046 59.29 5.65 5.06
N GLU A 1047 59.98 6.75 4.76
CA GLU A 1047 60.78 6.91 3.52
C GLU A 1047 61.75 5.75 3.19
N LYS A 1048 62.23 5.02 4.20
CA LYS A 1048 63.14 3.86 4.06
C LYS A 1048 62.49 2.53 4.47
N GLY A 1049 61.17 2.54 4.67
CA GLY A 1049 60.35 1.44 5.18
C GLY A 1049 60.72 0.96 6.58
N ILE A 1050 59.92 0.04 7.11
CA ILE A 1050 60.09 -0.54 8.46
C ILE A 1050 61.43 -1.28 8.69
N CYS A 1051 62.20 -1.59 7.65
CA CYS A 1051 63.45 -2.36 7.74
C CYS A 1051 64.74 -1.59 7.37
N ASN A 1052 64.75 -0.69 6.38
CA ASN A 1052 66.00 -0.24 5.74
C ASN A 1052 66.50 1.14 6.23
N GLY A 1053 65.90 1.69 7.29
CA GLY A 1053 66.39 2.89 7.97
C GLY A 1053 67.66 2.67 8.79
N THR A 1054 68.44 3.73 8.99
CA THR A 1054 69.55 3.79 9.97
C THR A 1054 69.11 4.33 11.34
N ASP A 1055 67.92 4.94 11.41
CA ASP A 1055 67.32 5.50 12.62
C ASP A 1055 66.33 4.48 13.22
N GLU A 1056 66.70 3.92 14.38
CA GLU A 1056 65.91 2.89 15.06
C GLU A 1056 64.66 3.44 15.76
N THR A 1057 64.57 4.75 15.97
CA THR A 1057 63.36 5.42 16.47
C THR A 1057 62.34 5.53 15.36
N LYS A 1058 62.74 6.02 14.18
CA LYS A 1058 61.85 6.12 13.01
C LYS A 1058 61.35 4.77 12.52
N LYS A 1059 62.14 3.68 12.63
CA LYS A 1059 61.62 2.31 12.36
C LYS A 1059 60.47 1.93 13.28
N LYS A 1060 60.57 2.22 14.59
CA LYS A 1060 59.53 1.91 15.57
C LYS A 1060 58.28 2.75 15.32
N GLU A 1061 58.46 4.02 15.03
CA GLU A 1061 57.38 4.96 14.67
C GLU A 1061 56.65 4.51 13.39
N CYS A 1062 57.38 4.29 12.30
CA CYS A 1062 56.85 3.73 11.06
C CYS A 1062 56.11 2.41 11.27
N LYS A 1063 56.64 1.48 12.09
CA LYS A 1063 55.97 0.22 12.42
C LYS A 1063 54.65 0.42 13.17
N MET A 1064 54.56 1.40 14.08
CA MET A 1064 53.31 1.76 14.76
C MET A 1064 52.29 2.36 13.78
N LEU A 1065 52.73 3.23 12.86
CA LEU A 1065 51.86 3.82 11.82
C LEU A 1065 51.31 2.75 10.86
N CYS A 1066 52.14 1.81 10.42
CA CYS A 1066 51.73 0.67 9.59
C CYS A 1066 50.63 -0.18 10.26
N GLU A 1067 50.77 -0.51 11.55
CA GLU A 1067 49.73 -1.26 12.29
C GLU A 1067 48.48 -0.40 12.60
N SER A 1068 48.63 0.90 12.85
CA SER A 1068 47.51 1.84 13.00
C SER A 1068 46.66 1.91 11.73
N TYR A 1069 47.30 2.12 10.57
CA TYR A 1069 46.62 2.22 9.28
C TYR A 1069 45.89 0.92 8.91
N LYS A 1070 46.51 -0.23 9.18
CA LYS A 1070 45.91 -1.58 9.08
C LYS A 1070 44.67 -1.72 9.97
N GLN A 1071 44.73 -1.26 11.22
CA GLN A 1071 43.59 -1.30 12.14
C GLN A 1071 42.46 -0.35 11.69
N PHE A 1072 42.80 0.86 11.21
CA PHE A 1072 41.87 1.80 10.59
C PHE A 1072 41.13 1.16 9.41
N LEU A 1073 41.83 0.58 8.43
CA LEU A 1073 41.22 -0.09 7.27
C LEU A 1073 40.30 -1.25 7.69
N SER A 1074 40.71 -2.07 8.68
CA SER A 1074 39.89 -3.17 9.20
C SER A 1074 38.59 -2.68 9.88
N ASN A 1075 38.69 -1.63 10.69
CA ASN A 1075 37.55 -1.00 11.34
C ASN A 1075 36.60 -0.36 10.32
N SER A 1076 37.13 0.39 9.35
CA SER A 1076 36.33 1.02 8.29
C SER A 1076 35.67 0.00 7.36
N LYS A 1077 36.32 -1.13 7.06
CA LYS A 1077 35.69 -2.25 6.33
C LYS A 1077 34.48 -2.80 7.07
N THR A 1078 34.60 -2.94 8.39
CA THR A 1078 33.51 -3.41 9.26
C THR A 1078 32.35 -2.42 9.32
N GLN A 1079 32.65 -1.12 9.43
CA GLN A 1079 31.66 -0.03 9.37
C GLN A 1079 30.94 0.02 8.01
N TYR A 1080 31.66 -0.20 6.90
CA TYR A 1080 31.10 -0.24 5.55
C TYR A 1080 30.17 -1.44 5.36
N GLU A 1081 30.64 -2.67 5.58
CA GLU A 1081 29.85 -3.89 5.33
C GLU A 1081 28.63 -4.02 6.25
N ASN A 1082 28.60 -3.31 7.38
CA ASN A 1082 27.42 -3.20 8.23
C ASN A 1082 26.41 -2.19 7.67
N GLN A 1083 26.79 -0.92 7.45
CA GLN A 1083 25.89 0.12 6.90
C GLN A 1083 25.36 -0.25 5.50
N LYS A 1084 26.16 -0.98 4.72
CA LYS A 1084 25.79 -1.55 3.43
C LYS A 1084 24.59 -2.50 3.50
N LYS A 1085 24.41 -3.29 4.56
CA LYS A 1085 23.23 -4.19 4.70
C LYS A 1085 21.95 -3.35 4.76
N GLU A 1086 21.92 -2.40 5.69
CA GLU A 1086 20.81 -1.47 5.89
C GLU A 1086 20.54 -0.64 4.63
N TYR A 1087 21.58 -0.22 3.90
CA TYR A 1087 21.44 0.43 2.61
C TYR A 1087 20.80 -0.48 1.54
N GLU A 1088 21.29 -1.71 1.40
CA GLU A 1088 20.81 -2.67 0.39
C GLU A 1088 19.36 -3.10 0.66
N ASP A 1089 18.93 -3.18 1.92
CA ASP A 1089 17.52 -3.41 2.28
C ASP A 1089 16.66 -2.16 2.01
N LEU A 1090 17.13 -0.96 2.36
CA LEU A 1090 16.34 0.28 2.22
C LEU A 1090 16.29 0.86 0.80
N LYS A 1091 17.26 0.58 -0.08
CA LYS A 1091 17.34 1.23 -1.41
C LYS A 1091 16.12 0.97 -2.31
N TYR A 1092 15.41 -0.14 -2.10
CA TYR A 1092 14.17 -0.45 -2.82
C TYR A 1092 13.01 0.50 -2.47
N THR A 1093 13.10 1.22 -1.34
CA THR A 1093 12.09 2.21 -0.95
C THR A 1093 12.21 3.55 -1.70
N ILE A 1094 13.34 3.82 -2.36
CA ILE A 1094 13.63 5.08 -3.08
C ILE A 1094 13.95 4.80 -4.57
N PRO A 1095 13.08 5.19 -5.52
CA PRO A 1095 13.26 4.90 -6.96
C PRO A 1095 14.61 5.32 -7.56
N GLU A 1096 15.23 6.39 -7.06
CA GLU A 1096 16.54 6.89 -7.53
C GLU A 1096 17.70 5.90 -7.30
N PHE A 1097 17.54 4.96 -6.36
CA PHE A 1097 18.63 4.11 -5.84
C PHE A 1097 18.44 2.61 -6.10
N MET A 1098 17.27 2.16 -6.57
CA MET A 1098 16.95 0.73 -6.79
C MET A 1098 17.98 -0.06 -7.61
N LYS A 1099 18.67 0.61 -8.55
CA LYS A 1099 19.65 0.00 -9.47
C LYS A 1099 21.12 0.21 -9.06
N LYS A 1100 21.38 0.85 -7.92
CA LYS A 1100 22.72 1.19 -7.45
C LYS A 1100 23.08 0.29 -6.28
N ASP A 1101 24.33 -0.15 -6.19
CA ASP A 1101 24.88 -0.78 -5.00
C ASP A 1101 25.46 0.29 -4.05
N ALA A 1102 25.76 -0.10 -2.81
CA ALA A 1102 26.33 0.80 -1.80
C ALA A 1102 27.63 1.53 -2.23
N LEU A 1103 28.49 0.93 -3.05
CA LEU A 1103 29.73 1.58 -3.51
C LEU A 1103 29.42 2.61 -4.62
N THR A 1104 28.58 2.25 -5.60
CA THR A 1104 28.10 3.17 -6.63
C THR A 1104 27.37 4.37 -6.01
N PHE A 1105 26.52 4.13 -5.01
CA PHE A 1105 25.81 5.18 -4.28
C PHE A 1105 26.74 6.15 -3.53
N LEU A 1106 27.72 5.63 -2.79
CA LEU A 1106 28.71 6.49 -2.12
C LEU A 1106 29.53 7.27 -3.15
N ASN A 1107 29.95 6.64 -4.25
CA ASN A 1107 30.72 7.32 -5.30
C ASN A 1107 29.93 8.49 -5.92
N GLU A 1108 28.68 8.26 -6.33
CA GLU A 1108 27.81 9.31 -6.88
C GLU A 1108 27.52 10.43 -5.87
N LYS A 1109 27.10 10.10 -4.63
CA LYS A 1109 26.61 11.09 -3.66
C LYS A 1109 27.73 11.81 -2.90
N CYS A 1110 28.98 11.36 -3.04
CA CYS A 1110 30.12 12.06 -2.48
C CYS A 1110 30.75 13.12 -3.39
N ASN A 1111 30.53 13.04 -4.72
CA ASN A 1111 31.19 13.83 -5.76
C ASN A 1111 32.73 13.64 -5.79
N SER A 1112 33.40 14.41 -6.66
CA SER A 1112 34.86 14.40 -6.94
C SER A 1112 35.81 14.66 -5.76
N LYS A 1113 35.31 14.74 -4.52
CA LYS A 1113 36.11 14.79 -3.29
C LYS A 1113 36.19 13.44 -2.55
N CYS A 1114 35.74 12.35 -3.18
CA CYS A 1114 35.90 10.98 -2.66
C CYS A 1114 36.46 10.02 -3.71
N LEU A 1115 37.52 10.49 -4.40
CA LEU A 1115 38.35 9.72 -5.34
C LEU A 1115 38.84 8.39 -4.74
N CYS A 1116 38.89 8.26 -3.41
CA CYS A 1116 39.26 7.00 -2.75
C CYS A 1116 38.32 5.82 -3.08
N PHE A 1117 37.09 6.06 -3.53
CA PHE A 1117 36.17 5.03 -4.05
C PHE A 1117 36.34 4.77 -5.56
N GLU A 1118 37.00 5.66 -6.32
CA GLU A 1118 37.30 5.51 -7.75
C GLU A 1118 38.48 4.55 -7.99
N THR A 1119 38.25 3.28 -7.66
CA THR A 1119 39.19 2.19 -7.90
C THR A 1119 39.42 1.96 -9.40
N LYS A 1120 40.68 1.72 -9.80
CA LYS A 1120 41.07 1.49 -11.22
C LYS A 1120 40.31 0.33 -11.85
N ASP A 1121 40.01 -0.72 -11.07
CA ASP A 1121 38.94 -1.68 -11.37
C ASP A 1121 37.68 -1.26 -10.60
N LYS A 1122 36.70 -0.68 -11.30
CA LYS A 1122 35.52 0.01 -10.72
C LYS A 1122 34.47 -0.90 -10.02
N THR A 1123 34.89 -2.07 -9.52
CA THR A 1123 34.00 -3.11 -8.97
C THR A 1123 34.53 -3.83 -7.73
N ASP A 1124 35.82 -3.68 -7.37
CA ASP A 1124 36.44 -4.49 -6.30
C ASP A 1124 36.62 -3.73 -4.98
N VAL A 1125 35.59 -3.81 -4.13
CA VAL A 1125 35.61 -3.26 -2.76
C VAL A 1125 36.59 -3.98 -1.82
N HIS A 1126 37.12 -5.16 -2.17
CA HIS A 1126 38.14 -5.82 -1.37
C HIS A 1126 39.52 -5.18 -1.57
N LYS A 1127 39.79 -4.55 -2.73
CA LYS A 1127 40.99 -3.72 -2.93
C LYS A 1127 40.99 -2.46 -2.06
N LEU A 1128 39.81 -1.86 -1.83
CA LEU A 1128 39.63 -0.63 -1.04
C LEU A 1128 40.13 -0.77 0.41
N PHE A 1129 39.95 -1.97 1.00
CA PHE A 1129 40.32 -2.28 2.38
C PHE A 1129 41.43 -3.35 2.47
N LYS A 1130 42.24 -3.49 1.41
CA LYS A 1130 43.40 -4.40 1.38
C LYS A 1130 44.54 -3.83 2.22
N TYR A 1131 45.18 -4.66 3.05
CA TYR A 1131 46.42 -4.32 3.74
C TYR A 1131 47.44 -5.47 3.62
N PRO A 1132 48.71 -5.21 3.28
CA PRO A 1132 49.22 -3.94 2.74
C PRO A 1132 48.53 -3.59 1.40
N SER A 1133 48.09 -2.35 1.23
CA SER A 1133 47.66 -1.88 -0.09
C SER A 1133 48.89 -1.64 -0.96
N ASP A 1134 48.70 -1.57 -2.28
CA ASP A 1134 49.81 -1.30 -3.20
C ASP A 1134 50.35 0.14 -3.03
N ASP A 1135 49.65 0.98 -2.27
CA ASP A 1135 50.03 2.34 -1.88
C ASP A 1135 50.98 2.41 -0.67
N VAL A 1136 51.13 1.34 0.13
CA VAL A 1136 51.93 1.33 1.39
C VAL A 1136 52.88 0.13 1.48
N LYS A 1137 53.08 -0.57 0.36
CA LYS A 1137 53.73 -1.88 0.35
C LYS A 1137 55.24 -1.80 0.58
N ASP A 1138 55.90 -0.80 0.01
CA ASP A 1138 57.35 -0.61 0.12
C ASP A 1138 57.75 0.03 1.46
N GLU A 1139 56.80 0.70 2.09
CA GLU A 1139 56.88 1.29 3.42
C GLU A 1139 56.69 0.22 4.53
N CYS A 1140 55.67 -0.64 4.39
CA CYS A 1140 55.24 -1.58 5.44
C CYS A 1140 55.62 -3.07 5.23
N GLU A 1141 56.21 -3.48 4.09
CA GLU A 1141 56.76 -4.84 3.92
C GLU A 1141 58.31 -4.84 3.91
N CYS A 1142 58.91 -5.65 4.79
CA CYS A 1142 60.35 -5.90 4.75
C CYS A 1142 60.73 -6.83 3.57
N LYS A 1143 61.00 -6.25 2.39
CA LYS A 1143 61.70 -6.94 1.31
C LYS A 1143 63.09 -7.38 1.80
N LYS A 1144 63.30 -8.69 1.99
CA LYS A 1144 64.64 -9.25 2.22
C LYS A 1144 65.55 -8.87 1.04
N ALA A 1145 66.75 -8.39 1.32
CA ALA A 1145 67.74 -8.13 0.29
C ALA A 1145 68.01 -9.42 -0.53
N LYS A 1146 68.11 -9.31 -1.86
CA LYS A 1146 68.70 -10.38 -2.67
C LYS A 1146 70.11 -10.66 -2.14
N ALA A 1147 70.44 -11.93 -1.95
CA ALA A 1147 71.85 -12.33 -1.92
C ALA A 1147 72.50 -11.99 -3.28
N PRO A 1148 73.80 -11.63 -3.34
CA PRO A 1148 74.45 -11.29 -4.60
C PRO A 1148 74.31 -12.42 -5.63
N GLU A 1149 73.79 -12.08 -6.81
CA GLU A 1149 73.63 -13.04 -7.90
C GLU A 1149 75.00 -13.35 -8.50
N ALA A 1150 75.50 -14.56 -8.25
CA ALA A 1150 76.69 -15.08 -8.90
C ALA A 1150 76.46 -15.15 -10.42
N GLN A 1151 77.44 -14.69 -11.20
CA GLN A 1151 77.32 -14.54 -12.65
C GLN A 1151 77.07 -15.89 -13.35
N VAL A 1152 76.00 -15.96 -14.13
CA VAL A 1152 75.85 -16.90 -15.25
C VAL A 1152 75.33 -16.08 -16.43
N HIS A 1153 76.12 -16.01 -17.51
CA HIS A 1153 75.75 -15.30 -18.73
C HIS A 1153 74.78 -16.13 -19.59
N ASP A 1154 74.07 -15.45 -20.50
CA ASP A 1154 73.27 -16.05 -21.56
C ASP A 1154 73.98 -17.19 -22.30
N LEU A 1155 73.22 -18.23 -22.66
CA LEU A 1155 73.31 -18.86 -23.98
C LEU A 1155 72.09 -19.76 -24.23
N ASP A 1156 71.05 -19.23 -24.86
CA ASP A 1156 70.12 -20.07 -25.65
C ASP A 1156 69.49 -19.31 -26.83
N LYS A 1157 70.25 -19.26 -27.94
CA LYS A 1157 69.78 -18.87 -29.27
C LYS A 1157 70.47 -19.75 -30.32
N CYS A 1158 69.74 -20.72 -30.85
CA CYS A 1158 70.09 -21.43 -32.08
C CYS A 1158 68.82 -21.65 -32.92
N PRO A 1159 68.64 -20.93 -34.05
CA PRO A 1159 67.59 -21.21 -35.02
C PRO A 1159 67.87 -22.49 -35.83
N ASN A 1160 66.86 -22.98 -36.54
CA ASN A 1160 67.02 -24.08 -37.49
C ASN A 1160 67.80 -23.61 -38.73
N GLU A 1161 68.79 -24.39 -39.20
CA GLU A 1161 68.78 -24.97 -40.55
C GLU A 1161 69.92 -25.98 -40.80
N HIS A 1162 69.75 -26.77 -41.87
CA HIS A 1162 70.49 -27.96 -42.31
C HIS A 1162 72.05 -27.99 -42.16
N LYS A 1163 72.57 -28.84 -41.24
CA LYS A 1163 73.19 -30.17 -41.56
C LYS A 1163 73.85 -30.85 -40.35
N ASN A 1164 73.61 -32.17 -40.22
CA ASN A 1164 74.32 -33.17 -39.40
C ASN A 1164 75.10 -32.70 -38.15
N ASN A 1165 74.50 -32.79 -36.96
CA ASN A 1165 75.27 -33.16 -35.77
C ASN A 1165 74.46 -33.95 -34.72
N ASN A 1166 75.14 -34.73 -33.89
CA ASN A 1166 74.63 -36.03 -33.43
C ASN A 1166 74.03 -36.05 -32.01
N ILE A 1167 73.37 -34.97 -31.58
CA ILE A 1167 72.97 -34.77 -30.16
C ILE A 1167 71.47 -35.03 -29.90
N CYS A 1168 70.59 -34.76 -30.86
CA CYS A 1168 69.13 -34.85 -30.65
C CYS A 1168 68.56 -36.28 -30.51
N ASN A 1169 69.39 -37.33 -30.60
CA ASN A 1169 68.96 -38.74 -30.68
C ASN A 1169 69.09 -39.56 -29.38
N LYS A 1170 69.31 -38.93 -28.22
CA LYS A 1170 69.43 -39.65 -26.93
C LYS A 1170 68.13 -39.74 -26.09
N TYR A 1171 67.08 -39.02 -26.48
CA TYR A 1171 65.79 -39.02 -25.78
C TYR A 1171 64.63 -39.29 -26.74
N ASN A 1172 64.44 -40.56 -27.10
CA ASN A 1172 63.25 -41.00 -27.82
C ASN A 1172 62.74 -42.35 -27.26
N THR A 1173 61.42 -42.51 -27.23
CA THR A 1173 60.61 -43.67 -26.77
C THR A 1173 60.45 -43.91 -25.26
N ASN A 1174 59.20 -44.24 -24.86
CA ASN A 1174 58.73 -44.89 -23.60
C ASN A 1174 58.82 -44.09 -22.28
N ARG A 1175 57.83 -44.08 -21.35
CA ARG A 1175 56.46 -44.65 -21.21
C ARG A 1175 55.60 -43.65 -20.36
N ILE A 1176 54.35 -43.29 -20.67
CA ILE A 1176 53.05 -43.99 -20.48
C ILE A 1176 52.53 -44.05 -19.00
N CYS A 1177 51.33 -43.50 -18.77
CA CYS A 1177 50.45 -43.58 -17.58
C CYS A 1177 50.95 -43.01 -16.23
N GLY A 1178 50.11 -42.72 -15.22
CA GLY A 1178 48.64 -42.57 -15.24
C GLY A 1178 47.87 -43.18 -14.03
N LYS A 1179 47.24 -42.32 -13.21
CA LYS A 1179 46.17 -42.58 -12.20
C LYS A 1179 46.50 -43.28 -10.84
N LYS A 1180 46.08 -42.59 -9.76
CA LYS A 1180 45.36 -43.05 -8.53
C LYS A 1180 46.03 -43.91 -7.42
N LYS A 1181 45.92 -43.36 -6.20
CA LYS A 1181 45.50 -43.94 -4.89
C LYS A 1181 45.87 -45.38 -4.48
N ILE A 1182 46.44 -45.51 -3.27
CA ILE A 1182 46.00 -46.27 -2.05
C ILE A 1182 47.07 -45.96 -0.96
N GLN A 1183 46.85 -45.59 0.32
CA GLN A 1183 45.82 -45.74 1.38
C GLN A 1183 46.26 -46.76 2.48
N ILE A 1184 45.95 -46.49 3.77
CA ILE A 1184 46.19 -47.29 5.02
C ILE A 1184 47.63 -47.06 5.58
N LEU A 1185 47.86 -46.24 6.63
CA LEU A 1185 47.50 -46.28 8.09
C LEU A 1185 48.59 -46.97 8.95
N LEU A 1186 49.13 -46.28 9.97
CA LEU A 1186 48.89 -46.55 11.42
C LEU A 1186 49.83 -45.75 12.36
N ASN A 1187 49.22 -45.24 13.44
CA ASN A 1187 49.74 -45.06 14.82
C ASN A 1187 50.93 -44.13 15.17
N THR A 1188 50.97 -43.77 16.47
CA THR A 1188 51.96 -42.96 17.22
C THR A 1188 52.22 -41.54 16.67
N GLY A 1189 51.82 -40.44 17.32
CA GLY A 1189 51.08 -40.27 18.57
C GLY A 1189 51.96 -39.82 19.73
N MET A 1190 51.91 -38.52 20.04
CA MET A 1190 52.30 -37.94 21.34
C MET A 1190 51.79 -36.49 21.47
N GLU A 1191 51.39 -36.18 22.70
CA GLU A 1191 51.28 -34.88 23.37
C GLU A 1191 52.58 -34.02 23.23
N GLU A 1192 52.63 -32.70 23.55
CA GLU A 1192 51.71 -31.81 24.29
C GLU A 1192 51.98 -30.31 23.99
N ILE A 1193 51.10 -29.42 24.52
CA ILE A 1193 51.30 -27.99 24.90
C ILE A 1193 52.21 -27.11 24.00
N CYS A 1194 51.61 -26.15 23.28
CA CYS A 1194 51.62 -24.73 23.69
C CYS A 1194 50.58 -23.90 22.91
#